data_AF-A0A8K1FST6-F1
#
_entry.id   AF-A0A8K1FST6-F1
#
_cell.length_a   1.000
_cell.length_b   1.000
_cell.length_c   1.000
_cell.angle_alpha   90.00
_cell.angle_beta   90.00
_cell.angle_gamma   90.00
#
_symmetry.space_group_name_H-M   'P 1'
#
loop_
_entity.id
_entity.type
_entity.pdbx_description
1 polymer ?
#
loop_
_entity_poly.entity_id
_entity_poly.type
_entity_poly.pdbx_seq_one_letter_code
_entity_poly.pdbx_strand_id
1 'polypeptide(L)'
;MATLVAASSAILTSGSSIELQLIATEDGVLPSTDDAVQPVKRDTLTRLRQSLFRRSGSSISEDEYVDPAEELVFLEVRPWVFGAVWWVMIVIHICCAMILSLQSRLYIYLQSPYMSYYVNLLEPGIASMYPVVAGVFGVIAVMHWSVVLRLIYYSLSQRKYAFFPASHDAIPVHRIPADKVAVPLTRWQRFRHGLHAFKLAVFGRRGVLGPESRFFYANFYIREAIELTSQIYQAYRASLLVSRTWVSHLSVAVIAVNCFSTPLIQFVYKRRPEVRRIALLAIDAHLDFIMAMVIPIGMFIPYYWLFDTTTMSFPTEKVYDETWFIQAILENQELYMISTMDMLLKCVPHVSITSCLKKVRALIRKDTSVVSISGRVVTRSVVAPSERKLKAQEKLARINAKKAQKKQEAEQAVRVSSAQVLTRKTRAKLSWGIHKYAGKLIRLVFLSIAFIIVALHLLAFYTSYRSDKSGCLQPMRPWFATKFACSVYRLDCRYLNTTGRATDITAALQKLYAPAVVGIGFVHCSALEIPDTINEYNHLMRLDMYNSTLIRWGASAALTRSSHPVMAAVSFARVQFSNATLPDGMLSDEFPDALMSIELSTTNLASLPSDLHKKWPRMTKLYVEHSQLTAYPTTLMDLDVEKLSLSGNQITALPSTWGSRDIDRFELALAQNPLMALPDNVHEDTSIAYLFMHETKLSSFTSWITTNVGHVYAEQTPFCEAQTPVQRLAEHHADAQIACAMSERVAAMVDVGGGLYPLALIDRIQLQEDAREKT
;
A
#
# COMPACT_ATOMS: atom_id res chain seq x y z
N MET A 1 -18.74 12.58 -13.34
CA MET A 1 -17.75 11.59 -13.86
C MET A 1 -17.89 11.28 -15.37
N ALA A 2 -18.94 11.70 -16.09
CA ALA A 2 -19.10 11.42 -17.53
C ALA A 2 -18.59 12.51 -18.50
N THR A 3 -18.12 13.66 -18.01
CA THR A 3 -17.71 14.81 -18.85
C THR A 3 -16.19 14.96 -19.04
N LEU A 4 -15.38 14.05 -18.50
CA LEU A 4 -13.90 14.08 -18.62
C LEU A 4 -13.33 13.11 -19.67
N VAL A 5 -14.17 12.31 -20.33
CA VAL A 5 -13.76 11.30 -21.34
C VAL A 5 -13.97 11.78 -22.79
N ALA A 6 -14.73 12.86 -23.03
CA ALA A 6 -15.13 13.27 -24.38
C ALA A 6 -14.13 14.16 -25.14
N ALA A 7 -13.00 14.59 -24.56
CA ALA A 7 -12.11 15.57 -25.18
C ALA A 7 -10.89 14.99 -25.94
N SER A 8 -10.71 13.67 -25.99
CA SER A 8 -9.51 13.04 -26.57
C SER A 8 -9.73 12.24 -27.87
N SER A 9 -10.93 12.25 -28.45
CA SER A 9 -11.29 11.38 -29.60
C SER A 9 -11.63 12.11 -30.91
N ALA A 10 -11.08 13.30 -31.16
CA ALA A 10 -11.19 13.93 -32.48
C ALA A 10 -9.81 14.37 -32.98
N ILE A 11 -9.43 13.81 -34.13
CA ILE A 11 -8.25 14.04 -34.99
C ILE A 11 -7.47 12.72 -35.10
N LEU A 12 -7.89 11.86 -36.04
CA LEU A 12 -7.05 10.96 -36.86
C LEU A 12 -7.95 9.98 -37.64
N THR A 13 -8.67 10.49 -38.64
CA THR A 13 -9.25 9.66 -39.72
C THR A 13 -9.09 10.38 -41.06
N SER A 14 -8.15 9.90 -41.87
CA SER A 14 -8.15 9.87 -43.35
C SER A 14 -6.80 9.30 -43.78
N GLY A 15 -6.73 8.07 -44.34
CA GLY A 15 -6.54 7.82 -45.78
C GLY A 15 -5.07 8.04 -46.20
N SER A 16 -4.36 7.20 -46.95
CA SER A 16 -4.66 6.03 -47.77
C SER A 16 -3.33 5.41 -48.24
N SER A 17 -3.42 4.16 -48.70
CA SER A 17 -2.42 3.19 -49.19
C SER A 17 -1.47 3.66 -50.30
N ILE A 18 -0.24 3.12 -50.36
CA ILE A 18 0.49 2.74 -51.59
C ILE A 18 1.38 1.50 -51.32
N GLU A 19 1.34 0.57 -52.27
CA GLU A 19 1.97 -0.76 -52.36
C GLU A 19 3.28 -0.76 -53.21
N LEU A 20 3.86 -1.97 -53.38
CA LEU A 20 4.95 -2.43 -54.28
C LEU A 20 6.41 -2.38 -53.75
N GLN A 21 7.04 -3.53 -53.44
CA GLN A 21 7.65 -4.60 -54.29
C GLN A 21 9.11 -4.25 -54.69
N LEU A 22 10.13 -4.93 -54.14
CA LEU A 22 10.73 -6.25 -54.50
C LEU A 22 12.02 -6.02 -55.32
N ILE A 23 13.11 -6.68 -54.93
CA ILE A 23 14.06 -7.47 -55.76
C ILE A 23 15.33 -7.75 -54.95
N ALA A 24 15.69 -9.03 -54.91
CA ALA A 24 16.91 -9.62 -54.39
C ALA A 24 17.94 -9.81 -55.52
N THR A 25 19.22 -9.92 -55.19
CA THR A 25 20.20 -10.77 -55.89
C THR A 25 21.36 -11.13 -54.97
N GLU A 26 21.79 -12.39 -55.09
CA GLU A 26 22.81 -13.14 -54.35
C GLU A 26 24.25 -12.96 -54.89
N ASP A 27 25.15 -13.75 -54.29
CA ASP A 27 26.47 -14.23 -54.72
C ASP A 27 27.67 -13.31 -54.47
N GLY A 28 28.81 -13.75 -53.94
CA GLY A 28 29.30 -15.08 -53.55
C GLY A 28 30.84 -15.07 -53.45
N VAL A 29 31.39 -16.04 -52.70
CA VAL A 29 32.72 -16.67 -52.87
C VAL A 29 33.99 -15.99 -52.26
N LEU A 30 34.64 -16.79 -51.39
CA LEU A 30 36.01 -16.74 -50.80
C LEU A 30 37.05 -17.36 -51.76
N PRO A 31 38.38 -17.10 -51.67
CA PRO A 31 39.30 -17.88 -50.79
C PRO A 31 40.50 -17.07 -50.22
N SER A 32 40.89 -17.23 -48.95
CA SER A 32 42.01 -18.04 -48.39
C SER A 32 43.39 -17.94 -49.07
N THR A 33 44.43 -17.58 -48.31
CA THR A 33 45.72 -18.32 -48.20
C THR A 33 46.58 -17.79 -47.03
N ASP A 34 47.30 -18.73 -46.41
CA ASP A 34 48.22 -18.65 -45.28
C ASP A 34 49.49 -17.82 -45.53
N ASP A 35 50.19 -17.37 -44.48
CA ASP A 35 51.41 -18.04 -43.98
C ASP A 35 52.31 -17.20 -43.04
N ALA A 36 52.99 -17.96 -42.17
CA ALA A 36 54.28 -17.73 -41.54
C ALA A 36 54.42 -16.80 -40.30
N VAL A 37 54.56 -17.48 -39.16
CA VAL A 37 55.16 -17.05 -37.87
C VAL A 37 56.61 -17.55 -37.80
N GLN A 38 57.54 -16.77 -37.21
CA GLN A 38 58.74 -17.21 -36.42
C GLN A 38 59.59 -15.98 -35.98
N PRO A 39 60.48 -16.05 -34.96
CA PRO A 39 60.29 -15.34 -33.70
C PRO A 39 61.47 -14.42 -33.29
N VAL A 40 61.25 -13.50 -32.34
CA VAL A 40 62.35 -12.74 -31.71
C VAL A 40 62.36 -12.94 -30.19
N LYS A 41 63.59 -13.17 -29.74
CA LYS A 41 64.06 -13.62 -28.43
C LYS A 41 63.66 -12.71 -27.26
N ARG A 42 63.50 -13.37 -26.11
CA ARG A 42 63.62 -12.85 -24.75
C ARG A 42 64.95 -12.11 -24.58
N ASP A 43 64.90 -10.81 -24.33
CA ASP A 43 65.74 -10.16 -23.33
C ASP A 43 65.36 -8.68 -23.19
N THR A 44 64.41 -8.39 -22.30
CA THR A 44 64.38 -7.16 -21.47
C THR A 44 63.18 -7.17 -20.53
N LEU A 45 62.98 -8.27 -19.78
CA LEU A 45 62.03 -8.30 -18.66
C LEU A 45 62.51 -7.45 -17.46
N THR A 46 63.65 -6.77 -17.59
CA THR A 46 64.28 -5.95 -16.54
C THR A 46 64.19 -4.44 -16.82
N ARG A 47 63.53 -4.01 -17.92
CA ARG A 47 63.15 -2.60 -18.16
C ARG A 47 61.68 -2.29 -17.85
N LEU A 48 60.94 -3.29 -17.37
CA LEU A 48 59.49 -3.22 -17.10
C LEU A 48 59.12 -2.81 -15.67
N ARG A 49 60.11 -2.45 -14.82
CA ARG A 49 59.86 -2.05 -13.42
C ARG A 49 60.11 -0.57 -13.10
N GLN A 50 60.71 0.20 -14.02
CA GLN A 50 60.99 1.63 -13.80
C GLN A 50 60.17 2.60 -14.68
N SER A 51 59.31 2.10 -15.58
CA SER A 51 58.41 2.95 -16.40
C SER A 51 56.99 3.10 -15.81
N LEU A 52 56.67 2.44 -14.70
CA LEU A 52 55.32 2.43 -14.10
C LEU A 52 55.01 3.58 -13.12
N PHE A 53 55.93 4.52 -12.90
CA PHE A 53 55.71 5.65 -11.97
C PHE A 53 55.90 7.05 -12.57
N ARG A 54 56.00 7.20 -13.90
CA ARG A 54 56.16 8.52 -14.52
C ARG A 54 55.45 8.63 -15.87
N ARG A 55 54.11 8.58 -15.87
CA ARG A 55 53.28 9.09 -16.98
C ARG A 55 51.84 9.42 -16.52
N SER A 56 51.72 10.26 -15.50
CA SER A 56 50.55 11.12 -15.31
C SER A 56 50.86 12.45 -15.99
N GLY A 57 50.44 12.61 -17.23
CA GLY A 57 50.72 13.81 -18.01
C GLY A 57 50.69 13.56 -19.51
N SER A 58 49.56 13.12 -20.03
CA SER A 58 49.24 13.30 -21.45
C SER A 58 47.89 13.99 -21.53
N SER A 59 47.96 15.29 -21.80
CA SER A 59 46.86 16.10 -22.28
C SER A 59 46.17 15.37 -23.43
N ILE A 60 44.99 14.84 -23.14
CA ILE A 60 44.06 14.39 -24.15
C ILE A 60 43.64 15.65 -24.90
N SER A 61 44.09 15.77 -26.15
CA SER A 61 43.53 16.70 -27.11
C SER A 61 42.08 16.27 -27.36
N GLU A 62 41.14 16.87 -26.64
CA GLU A 62 39.70 16.84 -26.92
C GLU A 62 39.42 17.67 -28.18
N ASP A 63 39.84 17.15 -29.34
CA ASP A 63 39.15 17.41 -30.61
C ASP A 63 38.17 16.24 -30.82
N GLU A 64 37.22 16.08 -29.88
CA GLU A 64 35.98 15.39 -30.18
C GLU A 64 35.09 16.43 -30.85
N TYR A 65 34.87 16.26 -32.16
CA TYR A 65 33.95 17.06 -32.96
C TYR A 65 32.55 16.92 -32.38
N VAL A 66 32.21 17.79 -31.42
CA VAL A 66 30.87 17.98 -30.89
C VAL A 66 30.09 18.76 -31.96
N ASP A 67 29.03 18.13 -32.45
CA ASP A 67 28.09 18.72 -33.41
C ASP A 67 27.62 20.11 -32.92
N PRO A 68 27.84 21.21 -33.67
CA PRO A 68 27.54 22.58 -33.21
C PRO A 68 26.04 22.94 -33.09
N ALA A 69 25.13 21.97 -32.98
CA ALA A 69 23.69 22.20 -32.89
C ALA A 69 22.90 21.07 -32.18
N GLU A 70 23.30 20.61 -30.99
CA GLU A 70 22.31 20.04 -30.06
C GLU A 70 21.58 21.18 -29.35
N GLU A 71 20.63 21.77 -30.09
CA GLU A 71 19.62 22.71 -29.61
C GLU A 71 18.98 22.12 -28.34
N LEU A 72 18.89 22.94 -27.29
CA LEU A 72 18.25 22.51 -26.04
C LEU A 72 16.82 22.04 -26.35
N VAL A 73 16.48 20.86 -25.84
CA VAL A 73 15.19 20.21 -26.10
C VAL A 73 14.13 20.93 -25.25
N PHE A 74 13.41 21.88 -25.86
CA PHE A 74 12.31 22.61 -25.26
C PHE A 74 11.02 22.51 -26.07
N LEU A 75 9.92 22.24 -25.37
CA LEU A 75 8.59 22.44 -25.91
C LEU A 75 8.09 23.84 -25.56
N GLU A 76 8.06 24.72 -26.53
CA GLU A 76 7.38 26.02 -26.40
C GLU A 76 5.86 25.80 -26.50
N VAL A 77 5.15 26.22 -25.47
CA VAL A 77 3.69 26.09 -25.38
C VAL A 77 3.03 27.46 -25.22
N ARG A 78 1.80 27.56 -25.74
CA ARG A 78 0.97 28.76 -25.59
C ARG A 78 0.80 29.13 -24.11
N PRO A 79 0.67 30.42 -23.76
CA PRO A 79 0.55 30.88 -22.38
C PRO A 79 -0.54 30.17 -21.55
N TRP A 80 -1.70 29.88 -22.13
CA TRP A 80 -2.78 29.19 -21.43
C TRP A 80 -2.47 27.70 -21.17
N VAL A 81 -1.81 27.02 -22.11
CA VAL A 81 -1.34 25.63 -21.95
C VAL A 81 -0.28 25.57 -20.84
N PHE A 82 0.64 26.54 -20.82
CA PHE A 82 1.62 26.67 -19.74
C PHE A 82 0.94 26.81 -18.37
N GLY A 83 -0.09 27.67 -18.29
CA GLY A 83 -0.90 27.85 -17.08
C GLY A 83 -1.62 26.56 -16.66
N ALA A 84 -2.20 25.82 -17.60
CA ALA A 84 -2.87 24.55 -17.32
C ALA A 84 -1.90 23.50 -16.77
N VAL A 85 -0.71 23.33 -17.38
CA VAL A 85 0.33 22.42 -16.89
C VAL A 85 0.79 22.80 -15.49
N TRP A 86 0.95 24.11 -15.23
CA TRP A 86 1.30 24.61 -13.91
C TRP A 86 0.23 24.23 -12.86
N TRP A 87 -1.05 24.42 -13.19
CA TRP A 87 -2.17 24.06 -12.32
C TRP A 87 -2.25 22.56 -12.04
N VAL A 88 -2.15 21.72 -13.06
CA VAL A 88 -2.16 20.27 -12.89
C VAL A 88 -1.00 19.83 -11.98
N MET A 89 0.21 20.35 -12.23
CA MET A 89 1.39 19.99 -11.43
C MET A 89 1.27 20.44 -9.97
N ILE A 90 0.80 21.67 -9.71
CA ILE A 90 0.64 22.14 -8.33
C ILE A 90 -0.45 21.37 -7.59
N VAL A 91 -1.56 21.05 -8.25
CA VAL A 91 -2.66 20.26 -7.66
C VAL A 91 -2.17 18.87 -7.29
N ILE A 92 -1.48 18.16 -8.20
CA ILE A 92 -0.92 16.84 -7.90
C ILE A 92 0.03 16.93 -6.69
N HIS A 93 0.95 17.90 -6.65
CA HIS A 93 1.87 18.04 -5.53
C HIS A 93 1.16 18.40 -4.21
N ILE A 94 0.13 19.26 -4.22
CA ILE A 94 -0.65 19.59 -3.03
C ILE A 94 -1.40 18.36 -2.52
N CYS A 95 -2.11 17.64 -3.39
CA CYS A 95 -2.82 16.42 -3.04
C CYS A 95 -1.86 15.41 -2.40
N CYS A 96 -0.73 15.11 -3.06
CA CYS A 96 0.26 14.21 -2.49
C CYS A 96 0.80 14.70 -1.14
N ALA A 97 1.15 15.98 -1.02
CA ALA A 97 1.70 16.53 0.21
C ALA A 97 0.70 16.44 1.37
N MET A 98 -0.57 16.77 1.13
CA MET A 98 -1.63 16.71 2.14
C MET A 98 -1.89 15.27 2.57
N ILE A 99 -2.10 14.36 1.63
CA ILE A 99 -2.44 12.96 1.92
C ILE A 99 -1.29 12.27 2.66
N LEU A 100 -0.06 12.43 2.21
CA LEU A 100 1.11 11.85 2.87
C LEU A 100 1.34 12.44 4.27
N SER A 101 1.02 13.73 4.48
CA SER A 101 1.07 14.34 5.82
C SER A 101 0.00 13.74 6.74
N LEU A 102 -1.21 13.50 6.22
CA LEU A 102 -2.28 12.85 6.96
C LEU A 102 -1.95 11.40 7.27
N GLN A 103 -1.40 10.64 6.31
CA GLN A 103 -0.92 9.27 6.52
C GLN A 103 0.16 9.22 7.60
N SER A 104 1.16 10.12 7.54
CA SER A 104 2.19 10.22 8.58
C SER A 104 1.59 10.43 9.97
N ARG A 105 0.60 11.33 10.10
CA ARG A 105 -0.12 11.54 11.37
C ARG A 105 -0.97 10.34 11.79
N LEU A 106 -1.61 9.67 10.85
CA LEU A 106 -2.43 8.49 11.12
C LEU A 106 -1.59 7.35 11.70
N TYR A 107 -0.38 7.09 11.17
CA TYR A 107 0.53 6.10 11.75
C TYR A 107 1.04 6.47 13.16
N ILE A 108 1.09 7.75 13.51
CA ILE A 108 1.36 8.17 14.90
C ILE A 108 0.16 7.87 15.78
N TYR A 109 -1.05 8.16 15.31
CA TYR A 109 -2.29 7.88 16.04
C TYR A 109 -2.50 6.37 16.28
N LEU A 110 -2.19 5.53 15.29
CA LEU A 110 -2.31 4.07 15.41
C LEU A 110 -1.38 3.45 16.50
N GLN A 111 -0.38 4.18 16.99
CA GLN A 111 0.45 3.73 18.12
C GLN A 111 -0.22 3.94 19.48
N SER A 112 -1.37 4.61 19.51
CA SER A 112 -2.13 4.81 20.73
C SER A 112 -2.57 3.47 21.33
N PRO A 113 -2.54 3.30 22.67
CA PRO A 113 -3.04 2.08 23.32
C PRO A 113 -4.51 1.79 22.97
N TYR A 114 -5.31 2.83 22.70
CA TYR A 114 -6.71 2.69 22.28
C TYR A 114 -6.88 2.00 20.92
N MET A 115 -5.85 2.02 20.06
CA MET A 115 -5.86 1.39 18.74
C MET A 115 -5.21 0.00 18.74
N SER A 116 -4.69 -0.47 19.88
CA SER A 116 -3.94 -1.73 19.98
C SER A 116 -4.74 -2.93 19.48
N TYR A 117 -6.02 -3.02 19.85
CA TYR A 117 -6.95 -4.04 19.37
C TYR A 117 -7.01 -4.06 17.83
N TYR A 118 -7.29 -2.92 17.20
CA TYR A 118 -7.40 -2.83 15.75
C TYR A 118 -6.07 -3.08 15.03
N VAL A 119 -4.95 -2.60 15.58
CA VAL A 119 -3.63 -2.80 14.96
C VAL A 119 -3.21 -4.27 15.01
N ASN A 120 -3.48 -4.96 16.12
CA ASN A 120 -3.17 -6.38 16.24
C ASN A 120 -4.03 -7.24 15.30
N LEU A 121 -5.25 -6.81 14.95
CA LEU A 121 -6.08 -7.48 13.93
C LEU A 121 -5.49 -7.36 12.52
N LEU A 122 -4.73 -6.31 12.23
CA LEU A 122 -4.10 -6.12 10.91
C LEU A 122 -2.89 -7.03 10.75
N GLU A 123 -1.95 -6.99 11.69
CA GLU A 123 -0.76 -7.84 11.72
C GLU A 123 -0.16 -7.79 13.14
N PRO A 124 -0.09 -8.92 13.87
CA PRO A 124 0.48 -8.95 15.21
C PRO A 124 1.92 -8.40 15.27
N GLY A 125 2.18 -7.47 16.19
CA GLY A 125 3.52 -6.91 16.42
C GLY A 125 4.00 -5.84 15.41
N ILE A 126 3.21 -5.52 14.38
CA ILE A 126 3.57 -4.54 13.35
C ILE A 126 3.67 -3.11 13.88
N ALA A 127 2.99 -2.81 15.01
CA ALA A 127 2.94 -1.49 15.62
C ALA A 127 4.33 -0.88 15.89
N SER A 128 5.33 -1.73 16.17
CA SER A 128 6.72 -1.33 16.40
C SER A 128 7.37 -0.63 15.20
N MET A 129 6.89 -0.91 13.98
CA MET A 129 7.39 -0.31 12.76
C MET A 129 6.76 1.05 12.45
N TYR A 130 5.55 1.32 12.94
CA TYR A 130 4.76 2.52 12.59
C TYR A 130 5.46 3.88 12.80
N PRO A 131 6.32 4.08 13.83
CA PRO A 131 7.11 5.32 13.93
C PRO A 131 8.01 5.56 12.72
N VAL A 132 8.65 4.49 12.21
CA VAL A 132 9.53 4.56 11.04
C VAL A 132 8.71 4.89 9.80
N VAL A 133 7.55 4.24 9.64
CA VAL A 133 6.62 4.48 8.52
C VAL A 133 6.15 5.93 8.50
N ALA A 134 5.73 6.44 9.67
CA ALA A 134 5.31 7.83 9.83
C ALA A 134 6.43 8.80 9.42
N GLY A 135 7.68 8.51 9.81
CA GLY A 135 8.86 9.28 9.41
C GLY A 135 9.08 9.27 7.90
N VAL A 136 9.00 8.10 7.24
CA VAL A 136 9.18 7.97 5.78
C VAL A 136 8.13 8.76 5.02
N PHE A 137 6.84 8.58 5.32
CA PHE A 137 5.78 9.35 4.67
C PHE A 137 5.90 10.86 4.95
N GLY A 138 6.30 11.24 6.17
CA GLY A 138 6.58 12.63 6.53
C GLY A 138 7.69 13.26 5.69
N VAL A 139 8.79 12.55 5.46
CA VAL A 139 9.90 13.02 4.60
C VAL A 139 9.44 13.20 3.15
N ILE A 140 8.68 12.25 2.60
CA ILE A 140 8.13 12.36 1.25
C ILE A 140 7.14 13.53 1.17
N ALA A 141 6.29 13.73 2.18
CA ALA A 141 5.37 14.86 2.25
C ALA A 141 6.12 16.21 2.23
N VAL A 142 7.18 16.35 3.04
CA VAL A 142 8.05 17.55 3.04
C VAL A 142 8.68 17.78 1.67
N MET A 143 9.10 16.73 0.97
CA MET A 143 9.60 16.83 -0.40
C MET A 143 8.54 17.47 -1.32
N HIS A 144 7.29 17.01 -1.29
CA HIS A 144 6.21 17.60 -2.10
C HIS A 144 5.89 19.05 -1.68
N TRP A 145 5.76 19.34 -0.38
CA TRP A 145 5.54 20.71 0.11
C TRP A 145 6.64 21.68 -0.33
N SER A 146 7.90 21.23 -0.32
CA SER A 146 9.02 22.05 -0.77
C SER A 146 8.91 22.45 -2.25
N VAL A 147 8.31 21.60 -3.09
CA VAL A 147 8.06 21.90 -4.51
C VAL A 147 6.92 22.91 -4.64
N VAL A 148 5.81 22.70 -3.91
CA VAL A 148 4.66 23.63 -3.88
C VAL A 148 5.11 25.04 -3.49
N LEU A 149 5.81 25.16 -2.36
CA LEU A 149 6.27 26.46 -1.85
C LEU A 149 7.19 27.17 -2.86
N ARG A 150 8.09 26.45 -3.53
CA ARG A 150 8.96 27.04 -4.56
C ARG A 150 8.20 27.46 -5.80
N LEU A 151 7.21 26.68 -6.25
CA LEU A 151 6.37 27.03 -7.39
C LEU A 151 5.55 28.30 -7.13
N ILE A 152 4.95 28.40 -5.94
CA ILE A 152 4.19 29.57 -5.50
C ILE A 152 5.12 30.78 -5.37
N TYR A 153 6.19 30.67 -4.58
CA TYR A 153 7.14 31.75 -4.35
C TYR A 153 7.69 32.32 -5.66
N TYR A 154 8.12 31.45 -6.58
CA TYR A 154 8.67 31.88 -7.85
C TYR A 154 7.60 32.55 -8.74
N SER A 155 6.39 32.00 -8.80
CA SER A 155 5.29 32.58 -9.58
C SER A 155 4.86 33.95 -9.05
N LEU A 156 4.82 34.11 -7.71
CA LEU A 156 4.56 35.40 -7.06
C LEU A 156 5.66 36.41 -7.36
N SER A 157 6.94 36.00 -7.27
CA SER A 157 8.07 36.88 -7.57
C SER A 157 8.05 37.42 -9.01
N GLN A 158 7.52 36.62 -9.94
CA GLN A 158 7.41 36.94 -11.35
C GLN A 158 6.07 37.58 -11.73
N ARG A 159 5.11 37.67 -10.78
CA ARG A 159 3.72 38.09 -10.98
C ARG A 159 3.01 37.38 -12.15
N LYS A 160 3.40 36.13 -12.42
CA LYS A 160 2.88 35.29 -13.51
C LYS A 160 3.20 33.82 -13.21
N TYR A 161 2.44 32.90 -13.79
CA TYR A 161 2.77 31.48 -13.72
C TYR A 161 4.18 31.25 -14.26
N ALA A 162 5.05 30.71 -13.41
CA ALA A 162 6.45 30.50 -13.73
C ALA A 162 6.99 29.27 -12.99
N PHE A 163 7.87 28.54 -13.66
CA PHE A 163 8.64 27.48 -13.05
C PHE A 163 9.98 28.02 -12.58
N PHE A 164 10.37 27.71 -11.33
CA PHE A 164 11.70 28.06 -10.85
C PHE A 164 12.77 27.42 -11.75
N PRO A 165 13.93 28.08 -11.97
CA PRO A 165 14.92 27.63 -12.94
C PRO A 165 15.34 26.18 -12.64
N ALA A 166 15.32 25.33 -13.66
CA ALA A 166 15.91 24.00 -13.56
C ALA A 166 17.43 24.18 -13.57
N SER A 167 18.07 24.27 -12.39
CA SER A 167 19.52 24.42 -12.15
C SER A 167 20.32 24.52 -13.47
N HIS A 168 20.41 25.74 -14.00
CA HIS A 168 21.07 26.03 -15.28
C HIS A 168 22.60 25.98 -15.16
N ASP A 169 23.12 25.49 -14.03
CA ASP A 169 24.54 25.53 -13.67
C ASP A 169 25.37 24.44 -14.37
N ALA A 170 25.02 24.06 -15.59
CA ALA A 170 26.08 23.58 -16.47
C ALA A 170 26.96 24.80 -16.72
N ILE A 171 28.11 24.86 -16.04
CA ILE A 171 29.15 25.85 -16.30
C ILE A 171 29.30 25.89 -17.82
N PRO A 172 29.06 27.04 -18.48
CA PRO A 172 29.47 27.18 -19.86
C PRO A 172 30.95 26.83 -19.86
N VAL A 173 31.39 25.87 -20.67
CA VAL A 173 32.82 25.62 -20.89
C VAL A 173 33.36 26.81 -21.69
N HIS A 174 33.31 28.01 -21.12
CA HIS A 174 34.19 29.08 -21.46
C HIS A 174 35.48 28.77 -20.71
N ARG A 175 36.50 28.42 -21.50
CA ARG A 175 37.89 28.36 -21.07
C ARG A 175 38.15 29.55 -20.15
N ILE A 176 38.30 29.29 -18.86
CA ILE A 176 38.84 30.27 -17.93
C ILE A 176 40.25 30.57 -18.47
N PRO A 177 40.57 31.83 -18.83
CA PRO A 177 41.94 32.19 -19.16
C PRO A 177 42.79 31.78 -17.95
N ALA A 178 43.82 30.98 -18.22
CA ALA A 178 44.69 30.42 -17.20
C ALA A 178 45.58 31.51 -16.59
N ASP A 179 45.00 32.46 -15.86
CA ASP A 179 45.71 33.52 -15.14
C ASP A 179 44.84 34.04 -13.98
N LYS A 180 44.51 33.16 -13.02
CA LYS A 180 44.21 33.57 -11.65
C LYS A 180 44.81 32.54 -10.69
N VAL A 181 45.73 33.00 -9.86
CA VAL A 181 46.38 32.23 -8.79
C VAL A 181 45.31 31.50 -7.97
N ALA A 182 45.36 30.17 -7.99
CA ALA A 182 44.40 29.32 -7.28
C ALA A 182 44.66 29.42 -5.77
N VAL A 183 43.76 30.10 -5.05
CA VAL A 183 43.76 30.07 -3.58
C VAL A 183 43.47 28.63 -3.14
N PRO A 184 44.27 28.04 -2.23
CA PRO A 184 44.06 26.66 -1.81
C PRO A 184 42.73 26.54 -1.06
N LEU A 185 41.78 25.80 -1.65
CA LEU A 185 40.47 25.54 -1.06
C LEU A 185 40.62 24.67 0.20
N THR A 186 39.92 25.09 1.27
CA THR A 186 39.82 24.30 2.51
C THR A 186 39.23 22.91 2.24
N ARG A 187 39.47 21.94 3.15
CA ARG A 187 38.94 20.57 3.01
C ARG A 187 37.42 20.56 2.85
N TRP A 188 36.71 21.42 3.57
CA TRP A 188 35.25 21.55 3.50
C TRP A 188 34.79 22.19 2.18
N GLN A 189 35.50 23.20 1.67
CA GLN A 189 35.22 23.76 0.35
C GLN A 189 35.46 22.75 -0.77
N ARG A 190 36.54 21.95 -0.72
CA ARG A 190 36.79 20.86 -1.68
C ARG A 190 35.69 19.79 -1.64
N PHE A 191 35.27 19.38 -0.45
CA PHE A 191 34.15 18.45 -0.28
C PHE A 191 32.86 19.03 -0.87
N ARG A 192 32.53 20.29 -0.57
CA ARG A 192 31.34 20.97 -1.09
C ARG A 192 31.38 21.15 -2.62
N HIS A 193 32.54 21.49 -3.18
CA HIS A 193 32.76 21.54 -4.63
C HIS A 193 32.62 20.15 -5.27
N GLY A 194 33.17 19.11 -4.65
CA GLY A 194 33.01 17.73 -5.09
C GLY A 194 31.55 17.28 -5.11
N LEU A 195 30.80 17.58 -4.04
CA LEU A 195 29.37 17.29 -3.95
C LEU A 195 28.54 18.07 -4.99
N HIS A 196 28.89 19.33 -5.23
CA HIS A 196 28.25 20.16 -6.25
C HIS A 196 28.51 19.63 -7.67
N ALA A 197 29.76 19.31 -7.98
CA ALA A 197 30.16 18.72 -9.27
C ALA A 197 29.48 17.36 -9.49
N PHE A 198 29.42 16.51 -8.46
CA PHE A 198 28.67 15.25 -8.50
C PHE A 198 27.18 15.48 -8.75
N LYS A 199 26.55 16.41 -8.02
CA LYS A 199 25.14 16.75 -8.20
C LYS A 199 24.82 17.22 -9.61
N LEU A 200 25.71 18.00 -10.23
CA LEU A 200 25.57 18.44 -11.62
C LEU A 200 25.77 17.29 -12.62
N ALA A 201 26.80 16.47 -12.43
CA ALA A 201 27.09 15.33 -13.28
C ALA A 201 25.97 14.28 -13.28
N VAL A 202 25.29 14.09 -12.13
CA VAL A 202 24.23 13.10 -11.98
C VAL A 202 22.84 13.69 -12.24
N PHE A 203 22.50 14.80 -11.57
CA PHE A 203 21.15 15.37 -11.55
C PHE A 203 21.00 16.67 -12.34
N GLY A 204 22.08 17.18 -12.92
CA GLY A 204 22.03 18.32 -13.83
C GLY A 204 21.23 18.00 -15.09
N ARG A 205 20.89 19.02 -15.87
CA ARG A 205 20.00 18.90 -17.04
C ARG A 205 20.50 17.87 -18.07
N ARG A 206 21.80 17.88 -18.34
CA ARG A 206 22.54 16.92 -19.17
C ARG A 206 23.26 15.83 -18.36
N GLY A 207 23.07 15.81 -17.05
CA GLY A 207 23.65 14.79 -16.17
C GLY A 207 23.07 13.40 -16.45
N VAL A 208 23.65 12.36 -15.87
CA VAL A 208 23.28 10.96 -16.14
C VAL A 208 21.78 10.72 -15.98
N LEU A 209 21.15 11.25 -14.92
CA LEU A 209 19.71 11.15 -14.62
C LEU A 209 18.90 12.39 -15.08
N GLY A 210 19.54 13.28 -15.84
CA GLY A 210 18.97 14.52 -16.34
C GLY A 210 17.86 14.32 -17.38
N PRO A 211 16.94 15.28 -17.53
CA PRO A 211 15.88 15.26 -18.56
C PRO A 211 16.42 15.27 -20.00
N GLU A 212 17.64 15.76 -20.22
CA GLU A 212 18.32 15.80 -21.52
C GLU A 212 19.48 14.80 -21.61
N SER A 213 19.54 13.82 -20.70
CA SER A 213 20.57 12.79 -20.72
C SER A 213 20.58 12.01 -22.03
N ARG A 214 21.78 11.68 -22.54
CA ARG A 214 21.95 10.69 -23.62
C ARG A 214 21.40 9.32 -23.26
N PHE A 215 21.27 9.02 -21.97
CA PHE A 215 20.72 7.78 -21.42
C PHE A 215 19.24 7.92 -21.01
N PHE A 216 18.54 8.97 -21.45
CA PHE A 216 17.16 9.24 -21.04
C PHE A 216 16.24 8.01 -21.13
N TYR A 217 16.23 7.31 -22.27
CA TYR A 217 15.34 6.14 -22.45
C TYR A 217 15.75 4.96 -21.58
N ALA A 218 17.05 4.72 -21.37
CA ALA A 218 17.50 3.65 -20.48
C ALA A 218 17.04 3.94 -19.03
N ASN A 219 17.24 5.18 -18.55
CA ASN A 219 16.78 5.59 -17.22
C ASN A 219 15.26 5.57 -17.09
N PHE A 220 14.55 5.97 -18.14
CA PHE A 220 13.10 5.91 -18.20
C PHE A 220 12.64 4.46 -18.03
N TYR A 221 13.14 3.52 -18.86
CA TYR A 221 12.74 2.12 -18.80
C TYR A 221 13.11 1.43 -17.47
N ILE A 222 14.26 1.75 -16.88
CA ILE A 222 14.64 1.19 -15.57
C ILE A 222 13.66 1.64 -14.48
N ARG A 223 13.33 2.94 -14.45
CA ARG A 223 12.37 3.49 -13.49
C ARG A 223 10.98 2.91 -13.73
N GLU A 224 10.54 2.89 -14.98
CA GLU A 224 9.28 2.30 -15.42
C GLU A 224 9.17 0.85 -14.96
N ALA A 225 10.23 0.05 -15.09
CA ALA A 225 10.20 -1.34 -14.64
C ALA A 225 10.05 -1.47 -13.11
N ILE A 226 10.71 -0.62 -12.34
CA ILE A 226 10.59 -0.59 -10.86
C ILE A 226 9.16 -0.18 -10.46
N GLU A 227 8.64 0.87 -11.09
CA GLU A 227 7.28 1.37 -10.88
C GLU A 227 6.22 0.33 -11.25
N LEU A 228 6.32 -0.23 -12.45
CA LEU A 228 5.43 -1.28 -12.95
C LEU A 228 5.47 -2.52 -12.04
N THR A 229 6.64 -2.89 -11.51
CA THR A 229 6.75 -4.00 -10.55
C THR A 229 5.99 -3.69 -9.25
N SER A 230 6.11 -2.47 -8.73
CA SER A 230 5.33 -2.00 -7.58
C SER A 230 3.83 -2.04 -7.88
N GLN A 231 3.38 -1.48 -9.01
CA GLN A 231 1.98 -1.43 -9.40
C GLN A 231 1.39 -2.84 -9.57
N ILE A 232 2.12 -3.77 -10.22
CA ILE A 232 1.70 -5.17 -10.38
C ILE A 232 1.57 -5.87 -9.02
N TYR A 233 2.54 -5.67 -8.12
CA TYR A 233 2.48 -6.26 -6.79
C TYR A 233 1.26 -5.77 -6.00
N GLN A 234 1.00 -4.46 -6.00
CA GLN A 234 -0.16 -3.89 -5.31
C GLN A 234 -1.48 -4.35 -5.95
N ALA A 235 -1.56 -4.45 -7.29
CA ALA A 235 -2.74 -5.00 -7.95
C ALA A 235 -2.99 -6.48 -7.64
N TYR A 236 -1.91 -7.28 -7.55
CA TYR A 236 -2.00 -8.68 -7.13
C TYR A 236 -2.46 -8.79 -5.68
N ARG A 237 -1.90 -7.99 -4.77
CA ARG A 237 -2.35 -7.93 -3.37
C ARG A 237 -3.80 -7.52 -3.23
N ALA A 238 -4.23 -6.48 -3.94
CA ALA A 238 -5.64 -6.07 -3.97
C ALA A 238 -6.55 -7.21 -4.48
N SER A 239 -6.08 -8.09 -5.37
CA SER A 239 -6.85 -9.27 -5.83
C SER A 239 -7.07 -10.33 -4.74
N LEU A 240 -6.19 -10.36 -3.73
CA LEU A 240 -6.25 -11.26 -2.57
C LEU A 240 -7.09 -10.67 -1.43
N LEU A 241 -6.97 -9.37 -1.18
CA LEU A 241 -7.48 -8.73 0.03
C LEU A 241 -8.76 -7.92 -0.20
N VAL A 242 -9.04 -7.47 -1.42
CA VAL A 242 -10.14 -6.53 -1.70
C VAL A 242 -11.22 -7.20 -2.54
N SER A 243 -12.41 -7.34 -1.97
CA SER A 243 -13.57 -7.94 -2.67
C SER A 243 -14.22 -6.99 -3.69
N ARG A 244 -14.06 -5.67 -3.48
CA ARG A 244 -14.63 -4.62 -4.33
C ARG A 244 -14.01 -4.65 -5.73
N THR A 245 -14.84 -4.95 -6.72
CA THR A 245 -14.41 -5.10 -8.12
C THR A 245 -13.79 -3.84 -8.72
N TRP A 246 -14.29 -2.65 -8.34
CA TRP A 246 -13.79 -1.39 -8.90
C TRP A 246 -12.30 -1.17 -8.61
N VAL A 247 -11.80 -1.64 -7.45
CA VAL A 247 -10.39 -1.53 -7.07
C VAL A 247 -9.53 -2.37 -8.02
N SER A 248 -9.84 -3.67 -8.14
CA SER A 248 -9.09 -4.57 -9.02
C SER A 248 -9.17 -4.14 -10.48
N HIS A 249 -10.34 -3.72 -10.97
CA HIS A 249 -10.50 -3.23 -12.34
C HIS A 249 -9.68 -1.98 -12.60
N LEU A 250 -9.70 -1.00 -11.69
CA LEU A 250 -8.96 0.23 -11.85
C LEU A 250 -7.44 0.00 -11.76
N SER A 251 -6.96 -0.81 -10.82
CA SER A 251 -5.54 -1.17 -10.70
C SER A 251 -5.01 -1.84 -11.97
N VAL A 252 -5.73 -2.82 -12.51
CA VAL A 252 -5.35 -3.50 -13.76
C VAL A 252 -5.44 -2.56 -14.97
N ALA A 253 -6.45 -1.68 -15.03
CA ALA A 253 -6.56 -0.69 -16.09
C ALA A 253 -5.39 0.30 -16.07
N VAL A 254 -4.95 0.76 -14.89
CA VAL A 254 -3.78 1.64 -14.74
C VAL A 254 -2.52 0.96 -15.29
N ILE A 255 -2.26 -0.29 -14.90
CA ILE A 255 -1.12 -1.09 -15.39
C ILE A 255 -1.18 -1.26 -16.91
N ALA A 256 -2.34 -1.65 -17.45
CA ALA A 256 -2.52 -1.87 -18.88
C ALA A 256 -2.27 -0.57 -19.66
N VAL A 257 -2.88 0.55 -19.23
CA VAL A 257 -2.66 1.86 -19.85
C VAL A 257 -1.20 2.26 -19.77
N ASN A 258 -0.49 2.00 -18.67
CA ASN A 258 0.92 2.32 -18.55
C ASN A 258 1.75 1.59 -19.61
N CYS A 259 1.58 0.27 -19.69
CA CYS A 259 2.26 -0.58 -20.66
C CYS A 259 1.91 -0.28 -22.13
N PHE A 260 0.66 0.05 -22.46
CA PHE A 260 0.23 0.38 -23.82
C PHE A 260 0.61 1.81 -24.24
N SER A 261 0.60 2.76 -23.31
CA SER A 261 0.86 4.17 -23.61
C SER A 261 2.30 4.39 -24.07
N THR A 262 3.27 3.72 -23.45
CA THR A 262 4.69 3.85 -23.78
C THR A 262 4.99 3.60 -25.28
N PRO A 263 4.68 2.42 -25.86
CA PRO A 263 4.91 2.16 -27.28
C PRO A 263 4.06 3.05 -28.19
N LEU A 264 2.81 3.34 -27.81
CA LEU A 264 1.91 4.19 -28.60
C LEU A 264 2.45 5.62 -28.74
N ILE A 265 2.85 6.25 -27.63
CA ILE A 265 3.43 7.60 -27.62
C ILE A 265 4.72 7.63 -28.44
N GLN A 266 5.56 6.60 -28.32
CA GLN A 266 6.80 6.52 -29.10
C GLN A 266 6.56 6.38 -30.60
N PHE A 267 5.47 5.73 -31.00
CA PHE A 267 5.05 5.60 -32.39
C PHE A 267 4.46 6.92 -32.91
N VAL A 268 3.45 7.48 -32.24
CA VAL A 268 2.74 8.70 -32.65
C VAL A 268 3.69 9.91 -32.70
N TYR A 269 4.55 10.08 -31.69
CA TYR A 269 5.48 11.20 -31.60
C TYR A 269 6.91 10.83 -32.04
N LYS A 270 7.06 9.87 -32.95
CA LYS A 270 8.38 9.43 -33.45
C LYS A 270 9.26 10.58 -33.94
N ARG A 271 8.65 11.56 -34.62
CA ARG A 271 9.30 12.74 -35.22
C ARG A 271 9.38 13.97 -34.29
N ARG A 272 8.76 13.94 -33.09
CA ARG A 272 8.77 15.05 -32.13
C ARG A 272 9.32 14.60 -30.78
N PRO A 273 10.65 14.63 -30.57
CA PRO A 273 11.27 14.14 -29.33
C PRO A 273 10.81 14.92 -28.10
N GLU A 274 10.56 16.22 -28.25
CA GLU A 274 10.02 17.14 -27.23
C GLU A 274 8.73 16.60 -26.60
N VAL A 275 7.69 16.48 -27.44
CA VAL A 275 6.35 16.07 -27.03
C VAL A 275 6.36 14.63 -26.54
N ARG A 276 7.14 13.75 -27.18
CA ARG A 276 7.28 12.35 -26.78
C ARG A 276 7.77 12.22 -25.34
N ARG A 277 8.85 12.93 -24.96
CA ARG A 277 9.42 12.85 -23.61
C ARG A 277 8.44 13.40 -22.56
N ILE A 278 7.80 14.53 -22.86
CA ILE A 278 6.82 15.14 -21.95
C ILE A 278 5.60 14.23 -21.77
N ALA A 279 5.05 13.67 -22.85
CA ALA A 279 3.88 12.81 -22.80
C ALA A 279 4.14 11.52 -22.00
N LEU A 280 5.29 10.87 -22.21
CA LEU A 280 5.70 9.68 -21.43
C LEU A 280 5.74 9.99 -19.94
N LEU A 281 6.44 11.06 -19.54
CA LEU A 281 6.59 11.44 -18.13
C LEU A 281 5.28 11.96 -17.50
N ALA A 282 4.43 12.63 -18.28
CA ALA A 282 3.17 13.16 -17.78
C ALA A 282 2.17 12.03 -17.53
N ILE A 283 2.00 11.10 -18.48
CA ILE A 283 1.03 10.00 -18.34
C ILE A 283 1.41 9.09 -17.17
N ASP A 284 2.68 8.68 -17.09
CA ASP A 284 3.27 7.94 -15.97
C ASP A 284 2.95 8.60 -14.61
N ALA A 285 3.23 9.90 -14.45
CA ALA A 285 2.91 10.61 -13.22
C ALA A 285 1.41 10.64 -12.86
N HIS A 286 0.51 10.64 -13.85
CA HIS A 286 -0.94 10.59 -13.60
C HIS A 286 -1.37 9.18 -13.19
N LEU A 287 -0.83 8.15 -13.82
CA LEU A 287 -1.12 6.75 -13.50
C LEU A 287 -0.63 6.40 -12.09
N ASP A 288 0.58 6.83 -11.72
CA ASP A 288 1.10 6.73 -10.36
C ASP A 288 0.22 7.46 -9.35
N PHE A 289 -0.27 8.67 -9.70
CA PHE A 289 -1.17 9.42 -8.83
C PHE A 289 -2.49 8.67 -8.60
N ILE A 290 -3.05 8.05 -9.64
CA ILE A 290 -4.26 7.23 -9.51
C ILE A 290 -4.01 6.04 -8.58
N MET A 291 -2.93 5.29 -8.82
CA MET A 291 -2.61 4.10 -8.03
C MET A 291 -2.33 4.43 -6.57
N ALA A 292 -1.56 5.48 -6.30
CA ALA A 292 -1.03 5.77 -4.97
C ALA A 292 -1.89 6.74 -4.14
N MET A 293 -2.84 7.45 -4.77
CA MET A 293 -3.74 8.38 -4.08
C MET A 293 -5.21 8.04 -4.30
N VAL A 294 -5.66 7.97 -5.55
CA VAL A 294 -7.09 7.85 -5.85
C VAL A 294 -7.67 6.54 -5.34
N ILE A 295 -6.99 5.42 -5.58
CA ILE A 295 -7.45 4.09 -5.14
C ILE A 295 -7.46 3.98 -3.60
N PRO A 296 -6.35 4.25 -2.87
CA PRO A 296 -6.34 4.17 -1.41
C PRO A 296 -7.35 5.11 -0.74
N ILE A 297 -7.52 6.34 -1.23
CA ILE A 297 -8.52 7.27 -0.68
C ILE A 297 -9.93 6.72 -0.89
N GLY A 298 -10.24 6.24 -2.09
CA GLY A 298 -11.55 5.68 -2.39
C GLY A 298 -11.92 4.49 -1.49
N MET A 299 -10.92 3.68 -1.11
CA MET A 299 -11.08 2.59 -0.15
C MET A 299 -11.20 3.07 1.29
N PHE A 300 -10.48 4.13 1.69
CA PHE A 300 -10.48 4.62 3.07
C PHE A 300 -11.76 5.39 3.46
N ILE A 301 -12.38 6.10 2.51
CA ILE A 301 -13.54 6.98 2.76
C ILE A 301 -14.66 6.30 3.57
N PRO A 302 -15.15 5.09 3.23
CA PRO A 302 -16.23 4.44 3.96
C PRO A 302 -15.92 4.24 5.45
N TYR A 303 -14.67 3.93 5.79
CA TYR A 303 -14.25 3.72 7.19
C TYR A 303 -14.15 5.04 7.94
N TYR A 304 -13.64 6.08 7.29
CA TYR A 304 -13.56 7.41 7.91
C TYR A 304 -14.93 7.95 8.34
N TRP A 305 -15.96 7.77 7.51
CA TRP A 305 -17.32 8.24 7.83
C TRP A 305 -18.01 7.44 8.94
N LEU A 306 -17.60 6.20 9.15
CA LEU A 306 -18.25 5.29 10.09
C LEU A 306 -17.53 5.22 11.44
N PHE A 307 -16.27 5.64 11.51
CA PHE A 307 -15.47 5.59 12.72
C PHE A 307 -15.95 6.65 13.73
N ASP A 308 -16.32 6.22 14.94
CA ASP A 308 -16.75 7.11 16.00
C ASP A 308 -15.55 7.53 16.86
N THR A 309 -15.20 8.81 16.75
CA THR A 309 -14.09 9.40 17.50
C THR A 309 -14.34 9.55 18.99
N THR A 310 -15.59 9.41 19.45
CA THR A 310 -15.94 9.52 20.88
C THR A 310 -15.73 8.21 21.62
N THR A 311 -16.05 7.08 20.97
CA THR A 311 -15.88 5.72 21.50
C THR A 311 -14.59 5.06 21.01
N MET A 312 -13.86 5.70 20.09
CA MET A 312 -12.64 5.18 19.46
C MET A 312 -12.86 3.81 18.80
N SER A 313 -14.05 3.61 18.24
CA SER A 313 -14.51 2.32 17.73
C SER A 313 -15.43 2.48 16.53
N PHE A 314 -15.72 1.36 15.86
CA PHE A 314 -16.82 1.27 14.90
C PHE A 314 -18.13 0.90 15.62
N PRO A 315 -19.30 1.25 15.04
CA PRO A 315 -20.59 0.85 15.58
C PRO A 315 -20.69 -0.66 15.78
N THR A 316 -21.30 -1.09 16.89
CA THR A 316 -21.42 -2.51 17.27
C THR A 316 -22.06 -3.35 16.16
N GLU A 317 -23.07 -2.82 15.47
CA GLU A 317 -23.68 -3.46 14.29
C GLU A 317 -22.65 -3.91 13.25
N LYS A 318 -21.64 -3.08 13.00
CA LYS A 318 -20.62 -3.32 11.98
C LYS A 318 -19.53 -4.26 12.48
N VAL A 319 -19.15 -4.16 13.76
CA VAL A 319 -18.17 -5.07 14.37
C VAL A 319 -18.67 -6.52 14.38
N TYR A 320 -19.97 -6.73 14.56
CA TYR A 320 -20.57 -8.06 14.61
C TYR A 320 -21.04 -8.60 13.25
N ASP A 321 -21.21 -7.74 12.24
CA ASP A 321 -21.45 -8.14 10.86
C ASP A 321 -20.27 -8.95 10.31
N GLU A 322 -20.52 -10.22 9.97
CA GLU A 322 -19.51 -11.19 9.54
C GLU A 322 -18.79 -10.76 8.25
N THR A 323 -19.46 -10.03 7.37
CA THR A 323 -18.91 -9.58 6.09
C THR A 323 -18.14 -8.29 6.24
N TRP A 324 -18.74 -7.29 6.90
CA TRP A 324 -18.16 -5.97 7.03
C TRP A 324 -16.89 -6.02 7.87
N PHE A 325 -16.88 -6.78 8.97
CA PHE A 325 -15.74 -6.87 9.86
C PHE A 325 -14.50 -7.43 9.15
N ILE A 326 -14.67 -8.54 8.43
CA ILE A 326 -13.59 -9.16 7.67
C ILE A 326 -13.16 -8.27 6.50
N GLN A 327 -14.12 -7.68 5.77
CA GLN A 327 -13.82 -6.72 4.71
C GLN A 327 -13.00 -5.54 5.24
N ALA A 328 -13.36 -4.99 6.40
CA ALA A 328 -12.64 -3.89 7.02
C ALA A 328 -11.19 -4.28 7.30
N ILE A 329 -10.94 -5.44 7.90
CA ILE A 329 -9.59 -5.89 8.23
C ILE A 329 -8.75 -6.07 6.95
N LEU A 330 -9.27 -6.82 5.96
CA LEU A 330 -8.52 -7.11 4.73
C LEU A 330 -8.24 -5.85 3.88
N GLU A 331 -9.22 -4.95 3.74
CA GLU A 331 -9.00 -3.69 3.03
C GLU A 331 -8.01 -2.79 3.78
N ASN A 332 -8.01 -2.80 5.12
CA ASN A 332 -7.03 -2.06 5.91
C ASN A 332 -5.63 -2.71 5.87
N GLN A 333 -5.51 -4.04 5.72
CA GLN A 333 -4.21 -4.67 5.42
C GLN A 333 -3.67 -4.25 4.05
N GLU A 334 -4.53 -3.96 3.07
CA GLU A 334 -4.13 -3.41 1.78
C GLU A 334 -3.74 -1.92 1.89
N LEU A 335 -4.46 -1.13 2.70
CA LEU A 335 -4.16 0.29 2.90
C LEU A 335 -2.90 0.53 3.72
N TYR A 336 -2.78 -0.14 4.87
CA TYR A 336 -1.68 0.03 5.80
C TYR A 336 -0.50 -0.87 5.48
N MET A 337 0.64 -0.53 6.07
CA MET A 337 1.79 -1.42 6.05
C MET A 337 1.52 -2.68 6.86
N ILE A 338 1.79 -3.81 6.21
CA ILE A 338 1.94 -5.11 6.89
C ILE A 338 3.38 -5.64 6.84
N SER A 339 4.28 -5.04 6.03
CA SER A 339 5.70 -5.42 5.98
C SER A 339 6.61 -4.31 5.43
N THR A 340 7.92 -4.43 5.66
CA THR A 340 8.92 -3.51 5.09
C THR A 340 8.86 -3.46 3.57
N MET A 341 8.68 -4.60 2.89
CA MET A 341 8.65 -4.63 1.43
C MET A 341 7.41 -3.91 0.90
N ASP A 342 6.27 -4.11 1.57
CA ASP A 342 5.04 -3.40 1.25
C ASP A 342 5.20 -1.87 1.41
N MET A 343 5.91 -1.42 2.44
CA MET A 343 6.28 0.00 2.60
C MET A 343 6.96 0.55 1.35
N LEU A 344 8.00 -0.15 0.90
CA LEU A 344 8.90 0.33 -0.11
C LEU A 344 8.16 0.44 -1.43
N LEU A 345 7.36 -0.59 -1.76
CA LEU A 345 6.56 -0.61 -2.97
C LEU A 345 5.47 0.47 -2.96
N LYS A 346 4.84 0.76 -1.82
CA LYS A 346 3.89 1.89 -1.68
C LYS A 346 4.57 3.26 -1.82
N CYS A 347 5.84 3.38 -1.45
CA CYS A 347 6.59 4.64 -1.60
C CYS A 347 7.08 4.91 -3.04
N VAL A 348 7.27 3.88 -3.86
CA VAL A 348 7.81 3.99 -5.23
C VAL A 348 7.03 4.99 -6.10
N PRO A 349 5.69 4.90 -6.22
CA PRO A 349 4.91 5.86 -7.02
C PRO A 349 5.06 7.31 -6.55
N HIS A 350 5.13 7.57 -5.24
CA HIS A 350 5.28 8.94 -4.72
C HIS A 350 6.61 9.59 -5.13
N VAL A 351 7.70 8.82 -5.05
CA VAL A 351 9.02 9.27 -5.50
C VAL A 351 9.05 9.43 -7.03
N SER A 352 8.38 8.53 -7.75
CA SER A 352 8.28 8.55 -9.21
C SER A 352 7.57 9.80 -9.73
N ILE A 353 6.40 10.16 -9.17
CA ILE A 353 5.65 11.40 -9.46
C ILE A 353 6.58 12.63 -9.36
N THR A 354 7.32 12.77 -8.26
CA THR A 354 8.21 13.92 -8.06
C THR A 354 9.33 13.95 -9.10
N SER A 355 9.90 12.79 -9.44
CA SER A 355 10.93 12.67 -10.48
C SER A 355 10.40 13.07 -11.86
N CYS A 356 9.19 12.60 -12.22
CA CYS A 356 8.54 12.89 -13.48
C CYS A 356 8.19 14.36 -13.65
N LEU A 357 7.47 14.93 -12.69
CA LEU A 357 7.04 16.33 -12.74
C LEU A 357 8.24 17.29 -12.74
N LYS A 358 9.33 16.94 -12.05
CA LYS A 358 10.60 17.67 -12.14
C LYS A 358 11.17 17.70 -13.57
N LYS A 359 11.10 16.58 -14.31
CA LYS A 359 11.59 16.49 -15.69
C LYS A 359 10.65 17.19 -16.67
N VAL A 360 9.32 17.04 -16.53
CA VAL A 360 8.32 17.76 -17.34
C VAL A 360 8.53 19.27 -17.24
N ARG A 361 8.67 19.77 -16.01
CA ARG A 361 8.96 21.18 -15.72
C ARG A 361 10.24 21.70 -16.38
N ALA A 362 11.25 20.85 -16.53
CA ALA A 362 12.52 21.24 -17.15
C ALA A 362 12.43 21.34 -18.68
N LEU A 363 11.49 20.62 -19.31
CA LEU A 363 11.33 20.52 -20.76
C LEU A 363 10.32 21.53 -21.35
N ILE A 364 9.43 22.10 -20.54
CA ILE A 364 8.39 23.04 -21.02
C ILE A 364 8.82 24.50 -20.85
N ARG A 365 8.63 25.30 -21.91
CA ARG A 365 8.86 26.75 -21.90
C ARG A 365 7.61 27.51 -22.37
N LYS A 366 7.39 28.70 -21.80
CA LYS A 366 6.33 29.60 -22.26
C LYS A 366 6.76 30.27 -23.58
N ASP A 367 5.93 30.15 -24.61
CA ASP A 367 6.10 30.92 -25.84
C ASP A 367 5.90 32.42 -25.55
N THR A 368 6.90 33.21 -25.92
CA THR A 368 6.93 34.68 -25.72
C THR A 368 6.84 35.45 -27.04
N SER A 369 6.70 34.74 -28.17
CA SER A 369 6.66 35.32 -29.52
C SER A 369 5.34 36.04 -29.86
N VAL A 370 4.31 35.90 -29.02
CA VAL A 370 3.01 36.56 -29.18
C VAL A 370 2.79 37.58 -28.06
N VAL A 371 3.47 38.73 -28.15
CA VAL A 371 2.99 39.97 -27.55
C VAL A 371 2.49 40.83 -28.71
N SER A 372 1.17 40.97 -28.82
CA SER A 372 0.54 41.82 -29.81
C SER A 372 0.96 43.27 -29.61
N ILE A 373 1.43 43.83 -30.70
CA ILE A 373 1.70 45.23 -30.97
C ILE A 373 0.52 46.10 -30.51
N SER A 374 0.78 46.98 -29.55
CA SER A 374 0.16 48.30 -29.51
C SER A 374 1.22 49.30 -29.05
N GLY A 375 1.66 50.17 -29.97
CA GLY A 375 2.51 51.32 -29.67
C GLY A 375 3.98 51.17 -30.10
N ARG A 376 4.28 51.76 -31.27
CA ARG A 376 5.61 52.08 -31.83
C ARG A 376 6.51 50.91 -32.25
N VAL A 377 6.38 50.62 -33.54
CA VAL A 377 7.45 50.06 -34.38
C VAL A 377 8.69 50.95 -34.28
N VAL A 378 9.76 50.42 -33.68
CA VAL A 378 11.13 50.82 -34.02
C VAL A 378 11.76 49.60 -34.69
N THR A 379 11.58 49.52 -36.01
CA THR A 379 12.38 48.64 -36.86
C THR A 379 13.83 49.10 -36.79
N ARG A 380 14.69 48.36 -36.09
CA ARG A 380 16.14 48.50 -36.25
C ARG A 380 16.53 47.85 -37.58
N SER A 381 16.50 48.65 -38.64
CA SER A 381 17.05 48.33 -39.96
C SER A 381 18.53 47.98 -39.81
N VAL A 382 18.88 46.71 -39.93
CA VAL A 382 20.26 46.28 -40.21
C VAL A 382 20.44 46.37 -41.72
N VAL A 383 21.18 47.40 -42.15
CA VAL A 383 21.61 47.60 -43.53
C VAL A 383 22.44 46.40 -43.96
N ALA A 384 21.98 45.68 -44.99
CA ALA A 384 22.74 44.63 -45.66
C ALA A 384 23.93 45.24 -46.43
N PRO A 385 25.16 44.72 -46.31
CA PRO A 385 26.27 45.18 -47.15
C PRO A 385 26.10 44.67 -48.59
N SER A 386 26.39 45.52 -49.58
CA SER A 386 26.29 45.22 -51.01
C SER A 386 27.04 43.94 -51.43
N GLU A 387 26.39 43.08 -52.22
CA GLU A 387 26.83 41.75 -52.68
C GLU A 387 28.23 41.68 -53.34
N ARG A 388 28.79 42.82 -53.79
CA ARG A 388 30.11 42.85 -54.43
C ARG A 388 31.29 42.74 -53.45
N LYS A 389 31.14 43.11 -52.17
CA LYS A 389 32.20 42.94 -51.16
C LYS A 389 32.22 41.54 -50.51
N LEU A 390 31.08 40.84 -50.49
CA LEU A 390 30.96 39.50 -49.90
C LEU A 390 31.66 38.42 -50.75
N LYS A 391 31.55 38.50 -52.09
CA LYS A 391 32.18 37.53 -53.01
C LYS A 391 33.72 37.62 -53.03
N ALA A 392 34.29 38.79 -52.73
CA ALA A 392 35.75 38.96 -52.63
C ALA A 392 36.32 38.39 -51.32
N GLN A 393 35.59 38.55 -50.21
CA GLN A 393 35.96 37.96 -48.91
C GLN A 393 35.78 36.44 -48.87
N GLU A 394 34.72 35.90 -49.51
CA GLU A 394 34.54 34.45 -49.64
C GLU A 394 35.62 33.78 -50.48
N LYS A 395 36.12 34.43 -51.54
CA LYS A 395 37.20 33.89 -52.38
C LYS A 395 38.54 33.83 -51.64
N LEU A 396 38.84 34.83 -50.81
CA LEU A 396 40.04 34.86 -49.96
C LEU A 396 39.96 33.85 -48.80
N ALA A 397 38.77 33.69 -48.21
CA ALA A 397 38.51 32.68 -47.17
C ALA A 397 38.61 31.25 -47.72
N ARG A 398 38.13 30.98 -48.94
CA ARG A 398 38.25 29.67 -49.60
C ARG A 398 39.70 29.31 -49.96
N ILE A 399 40.54 30.28 -50.30
CA ILE A 399 41.97 30.06 -50.59
C ILE A 399 42.73 29.76 -49.29
N ASN A 400 42.42 30.47 -48.20
CA ASN A 400 43.02 30.22 -46.89
C ASN A 400 42.56 28.89 -46.27
N ALA A 401 41.31 28.49 -46.47
CA ALA A 401 40.78 27.18 -46.06
C ALA A 401 41.47 26.02 -46.80
N LYS A 402 41.72 26.17 -48.12
CA LYS A 402 42.45 25.15 -48.90
C LYS A 402 43.94 25.03 -48.50
N LYS A 403 44.57 26.13 -48.07
CA LYS A 403 45.95 26.10 -47.51
C LYS A 403 45.99 25.46 -46.12
N ALA A 404 44.98 25.66 -45.28
CA ALA A 404 44.88 25.03 -43.96
C ALA A 404 44.59 23.52 -44.06
N GLN A 405 43.74 23.12 -45.01
CA GLN A 405 43.40 21.73 -45.27
C GLN A 405 44.59 20.92 -45.80
N LYS A 406 45.41 21.49 -46.71
CA LYS A 406 46.65 20.85 -47.16
C LYS A 406 47.72 20.72 -46.07
N LYS A 407 47.71 21.62 -45.08
CA LYS A 407 48.62 21.55 -43.92
C LYS A 407 48.18 20.47 -42.92
N GLN A 408 46.87 20.31 -42.71
CA GLN A 408 46.31 19.23 -41.90
C GLN A 408 46.48 17.85 -42.56
N GLU A 409 46.30 17.73 -43.88
CA GLU A 409 46.49 16.46 -44.60
C GLU A 409 47.97 16.00 -44.58
N ALA A 410 48.92 16.93 -44.57
CA ALA A 410 50.36 16.62 -44.43
C ALA A 410 50.77 16.25 -42.99
N GLU A 411 50.13 16.82 -41.96
CA GLU A 411 50.39 16.49 -40.55
C GLU A 411 49.66 15.21 -40.10
N GLN A 412 48.54 14.86 -40.74
CA GLN A 412 47.73 13.68 -40.40
C GLN A 412 48.23 12.39 -41.07
N ALA A 413 49.04 12.50 -42.14
CA ALA A 413 49.71 11.37 -42.79
C ALA A 413 50.83 10.73 -41.94
N VAL A 414 51.26 11.37 -40.84
CA VAL A 414 52.38 10.89 -40.00
C VAL A 414 51.91 10.24 -38.68
N ARG A 415 50.60 10.24 -38.36
CA ARG A 415 50.15 9.91 -36.98
C ARG A 415 48.96 8.97 -36.78
N VAL A 416 48.55 8.17 -37.77
CA VAL A 416 47.44 7.22 -37.55
C VAL A 416 47.80 5.81 -38.02
N SER A 417 48.03 4.92 -37.05
CA SER A 417 47.92 3.47 -37.25
C SER A 417 46.47 3.13 -37.61
N SER A 418 46.32 2.52 -38.79
CA SER A 418 45.07 2.12 -39.44
C SER A 418 44.20 1.13 -38.63
N ALA A 419 44.72 0.57 -37.52
CA ALA A 419 44.00 -0.39 -36.68
C ALA A 419 43.01 0.24 -35.67
N GLN A 420 43.19 1.50 -35.26
CA GLN A 420 42.36 2.13 -34.21
C GLN A 420 41.07 2.81 -34.73
N VAL A 421 41.02 3.17 -36.02
CA VAL A 421 39.84 3.81 -36.63
C VAL A 421 38.78 2.76 -37.01
N LEU A 422 39.21 1.57 -37.42
CA LEU A 422 38.31 0.48 -37.80
C LEU A 422 37.52 -0.05 -36.59
N THR A 423 38.12 -0.09 -35.40
CA THR A 423 37.51 -0.61 -34.16
C THR A 423 36.52 0.37 -33.50
N ARG A 424 36.72 1.70 -33.61
CA ARG A 424 35.74 2.69 -33.11
C ARG A 424 34.45 2.72 -33.93
N LYS A 425 34.55 2.62 -35.26
CA LYS A 425 33.37 2.61 -36.15
C LYS A 425 32.54 1.32 -36.02
N THR A 426 33.17 0.16 -35.84
CA THR A 426 32.45 -1.10 -35.54
C THR A 426 31.84 -1.11 -34.15
N ARG A 427 32.54 -0.59 -33.12
CA ARG A 427 32.00 -0.51 -31.75
C ARG A 427 30.83 0.46 -31.62
N ALA A 428 30.85 1.58 -32.35
CA ALA A 428 29.73 2.52 -32.43
C ALA A 428 28.53 1.96 -33.21
N LYS A 429 28.75 1.24 -34.32
CA LYS A 429 27.68 0.53 -35.06
C LYS A 429 27.07 -0.62 -34.26
N LEU A 430 27.88 -1.38 -33.52
CA LEU A 430 27.42 -2.47 -32.65
C LEU A 430 26.60 -1.92 -31.47
N SER A 431 27.08 -0.86 -30.81
CA SER A 431 26.36 -0.14 -29.74
C SER A 431 25.01 0.44 -30.21
N TRP A 432 24.98 1.03 -31.42
CA TRP A 432 23.76 1.58 -32.02
C TRP A 432 22.76 0.50 -32.42
N GLY A 433 23.24 -0.63 -32.96
CA GLY A 433 22.43 -1.81 -33.24
C GLY A 433 21.81 -2.39 -31.96
N ILE A 434 22.61 -2.63 -30.93
CA ILE A 434 22.16 -3.15 -29.62
C ILE A 434 21.11 -2.23 -28.99
N HIS A 435 21.30 -0.91 -29.00
CA HIS A 435 20.30 0.05 -28.49
C HIS A 435 18.97 0.00 -29.27
N LYS A 436 19.03 -0.16 -30.59
CA LYS A 436 17.84 -0.22 -31.44
C LYS A 436 17.03 -1.49 -31.22
N TYR A 437 17.71 -2.63 -31.05
CA TYR A 437 17.05 -3.91 -30.74
C TYR A 437 16.53 -3.96 -29.29
N ALA A 438 17.32 -3.47 -28.33
CA ALA A 438 16.89 -3.39 -26.93
C ALA A 438 15.61 -2.55 -26.75
N GLY A 439 15.50 -1.39 -27.41
CA GLY A 439 14.28 -0.58 -27.34
C GLY A 439 13.04 -1.19 -28.02
N LYS A 440 13.22 -2.09 -29.00
CA LYS A 440 12.11 -2.88 -29.56
C LYS A 440 11.70 -4.00 -28.59
N LEU A 441 12.68 -4.70 -28.04
CA LEU A 441 12.46 -5.78 -27.08
C LEU A 441 11.73 -5.28 -25.83
N ILE A 442 12.16 -4.17 -25.23
CA ILE A 442 11.52 -3.60 -24.03
C ILE A 442 10.05 -3.25 -24.28
N ARG A 443 9.73 -2.67 -25.44
CA ARG A 443 8.33 -2.39 -25.80
C ARG A 443 7.49 -3.64 -25.95
N LEU A 444 8.06 -4.69 -26.56
CA LEU A 444 7.39 -5.98 -26.66
C LEU A 444 7.17 -6.58 -25.28
N VAL A 445 8.15 -6.48 -24.38
CA VAL A 445 8.02 -6.92 -22.98
C VAL A 445 6.86 -6.19 -22.27
N PHE A 446 6.77 -4.86 -22.38
CA PHE A 446 5.65 -4.11 -21.78
C PHE A 446 4.30 -4.52 -22.34
N LEU A 447 4.17 -4.70 -23.67
CA LEU A 447 2.94 -5.17 -24.28
C LEU A 447 2.57 -6.59 -23.82
N SER A 448 3.56 -7.49 -23.71
CA SER A 448 3.37 -8.83 -23.19
C SER A 448 2.90 -8.82 -21.73
N ILE A 449 3.50 -7.98 -20.88
CA ILE A 449 3.08 -7.81 -19.49
C ILE A 449 1.62 -7.34 -19.42
N ALA A 450 1.24 -6.32 -20.20
CA ALA A 450 -0.14 -5.84 -20.25
C ALA A 450 -1.14 -6.96 -20.58
N PHE A 451 -0.84 -7.74 -21.62
CA PHE A 451 -1.69 -8.84 -22.05
C PHE A 451 -1.79 -9.93 -20.98
N ILE A 452 -0.67 -10.32 -20.38
CA ILE A 452 -0.64 -11.32 -19.31
C ILE A 452 -1.47 -10.87 -18.11
N ILE A 453 -1.28 -9.64 -17.63
CA ILE A 453 -2.01 -9.12 -16.45
C ILE A 453 -3.52 -9.03 -16.74
N VAL A 454 -3.92 -8.55 -17.92
CA VAL A 454 -5.33 -8.50 -18.32
C VAL A 454 -5.91 -9.92 -18.43
N ALA A 455 -5.16 -10.87 -19.02
CA ALA A 455 -5.60 -12.26 -19.13
C ALA A 455 -5.76 -12.93 -17.76
N LEU A 456 -4.81 -12.74 -16.84
CA LEU A 456 -4.90 -13.23 -15.46
C LEU A 456 -6.12 -12.63 -14.74
N HIS A 457 -6.35 -11.33 -14.88
CA HIS A 457 -7.50 -10.66 -14.28
C HIS A 457 -8.84 -11.17 -14.83
N LEU A 458 -8.94 -11.34 -16.16
CA LEU A 458 -10.13 -11.89 -16.80
C LEU A 458 -10.35 -13.36 -16.42
N LEU A 459 -9.30 -14.16 -16.29
CA LEU A 459 -9.38 -15.54 -15.85
C LEU A 459 -9.89 -15.63 -14.41
N ALA A 460 -9.34 -14.83 -13.49
CA ALA A 460 -9.79 -14.77 -12.10
C ALA A 460 -11.24 -14.29 -11.97
N PHE A 461 -11.65 -13.35 -12.82
CA PHE A 461 -13.04 -12.92 -12.87
C PHE A 461 -13.96 -14.00 -13.43
N TYR A 462 -13.51 -14.70 -14.48
CA TYR A 462 -14.25 -15.79 -15.10
C TYR A 462 -14.45 -16.97 -14.14
N THR A 463 -13.40 -17.38 -13.40
CA THR A 463 -13.51 -18.44 -12.38
C THR A 463 -14.54 -18.04 -11.32
N SER A 464 -14.40 -16.84 -10.73
CA SER A 464 -15.36 -16.31 -9.75
C SER A 464 -16.79 -16.19 -10.28
N TYR A 465 -16.97 -15.87 -11.57
CA TYR A 465 -18.29 -15.73 -12.19
C TYR A 465 -18.98 -17.09 -12.40
N ARG A 466 -18.23 -18.12 -12.82
CA ARG A 466 -18.78 -19.44 -13.16
C ARG A 466 -18.95 -20.39 -11.97
N SER A 467 -18.22 -20.15 -10.88
CA SER A 467 -18.31 -20.98 -9.68
C SER A 467 -19.65 -20.85 -8.97
N ASP A 468 -20.04 -21.92 -8.30
CA ASP A 468 -21.16 -21.92 -7.35
C ASP A 468 -20.83 -21.00 -6.17
N LYS A 469 -21.69 -20.01 -5.92
CA LYS A 469 -21.52 -18.99 -4.88
C LYS A 469 -22.32 -19.32 -3.62
N SER A 470 -22.98 -20.48 -3.57
CA SER A 470 -23.79 -20.90 -2.44
C SER A 470 -22.97 -20.87 -1.15
N GLY A 471 -23.46 -20.13 -0.15
CA GLY A 471 -22.77 -19.90 1.14
C GLY A 471 -21.63 -18.89 1.11
N CYS A 472 -21.24 -18.34 -0.05
CA CYS A 472 -20.19 -17.33 -0.11
C CYS A 472 -20.76 -15.92 0.00
N LEU A 473 -20.47 -15.23 1.10
CA LEU A 473 -20.93 -13.87 1.34
C LEU A 473 -20.00 -12.81 0.74
N GLN A 474 -18.70 -13.14 0.63
CA GLN A 474 -17.69 -12.21 0.14
C GLN A 474 -16.73 -12.87 -0.88
N PRO A 475 -17.09 -12.87 -2.17
CA PRO A 475 -16.30 -13.49 -3.22
C PRO A 475 -15.02 -12.71 -3.53
N MET A 476 -13.92 -13.44 -3.67
CA MET A 476 -12.58 -12.92 -3.97
C MET A 476 -12.12 -13.33 -5.38
N ARG A 477 -11.09 -12.67 -5.92
CA ARG A 477 -10.60 -12.90 -7.30
C ARG A 477 -9.07 -12.93 -7.40
N PRO A 478 -8.39 -13.82 -6.66
CA PRO A 478 -6.94 -13.92 -6.78
C PRO A 478 -6.53 -14.42 -8.17
N TRP A 479 -5.48 -13.84 -8.73
CA TRP A 479 -5.02 -14.16 -10.09
C TRP A 479 -4.63 -15.62 -10.32
N PHE A 480 -4.19 -16.32 -9.27
CA PHE A 480 -3.69 -17.70 -9.35
C PHE A 480 -4.56 -18.70 -8.59
N ALA A 481 -5.80 -18.33 -8.24
CA ALA A 481 -6.72 -19.24 -7.58
C ALA A 481 -7.09 -20.40 -8.50
N THR A 482 -6.89 -21.63 -8.03
CA THR A 482 -7.27 -22.86 -8.76
C THR A 482 -8.69 -23.30 -8.42
N LYS A 483 -9.23 -22.84 -7.30
CA LYS A 483 -10.57 -23.11 -6.78
C LYS A 483 -11.33 -21.81 -6.58
N PHE A 484 -12.61 -21.89 -6.24
CA PHE A 484 -13.43 -20.72 -5.94
C PHE A 484 -12.92 -20.04 -4.66
N ALA A 485 -12.62 -18.74 -4.75
CA ALA A 485 -12.09 -17.97 -3.63
C ALA A 485 -13.22 -17.19 -2.94
N CYS A 486 -13.43 -17.45 -1.67
CA CYS A 486 -14.37 -16.75 -0.81
C CYS A 486 -13.70 -16.40 0.50
N SER A 487 -13.89 -15.18 0.99
CA SER A 487 -13.28 -14.75 2.26
C SER A 487 -14.16 -14.97 3.47
N VAL A 488 -15.47 -14.83 3.31
CA VAL A 488 -16.47 -15.10 4.35
C VAL A 488 -17.40 -16.17 3.81
N TYR A 489 -17.28 -17.37 4.38
CA TYR A 489 -18.06 -18.52 3.97
C TYR A 489 -19.02 -18.94 5.09
N ARG A 490 -20.31 -18.88 4.80
CA ARG A 490 -21.38 -19.29 5.70
C ARG A 490 -22.00 -20.59 5.21
N LEU A 491 -21.99 -21.59 6.08
CA LEU A 491 -22.61 -22.88 5.87
C LEU A 491 -23.95 -22.91 6.62
N ASP A 492 -25.05 -22.69 5.90
CA ASP A 492 -26.41 -22.91 6.43
C ASP A 492 -26.86 -24.34 6.10
N CYS A 493 -27.04 -25.14 7.14
CA CYS A 493 -27.43 -26.54 7.04
C CYS A 493 -28.87 -26.73 6.48
N ARG A 494 -29.78 -25.76 6.67
CA ARG A 494 -31.13 -25.80 6.10
C ARG A 494 -31.09 -25.64 4.58
N TYR A 495 -30.24 -24.74 4.08
CA TYR A 495 -30.08 -24.51 2.64
C TYR A 495 -29.39 -25.69 1.94
N LEU A 496 -28.37 -26.26 2.58
CA LEU A 496 -27.65 -27.43 2.06
C LEU A 496 -28.39 -28.76 2.26
N ASN A 497 -29.55 -28.74 2.92
CA ASN A 497 -30.34 -29.92 3.26
C ASN A 497 -29.49 -31.02 3.94
N THR A 498 -28.65 -30.60 4.90
CA THR A 498 -27.81 -31.47 5.74
C THR A 498 -28.06 -31.17 7.21
N THR A 499 -27.72 -32.11 8.08
CA THR A 499 -27.74 -31.89 9.53
C THR A 499 -26.44 -31.28 10.05
N GLY A 500 -25.38 -31.23 9.23
CA GLY A 500 -24.05 -30.75 9.65
C GLY A 500 -23.04 -31.87 9.91
N ARG A 501 -23.17 -33.02 9.26
CA ARG A 501 -22.21 -34.13 9.38
C ARG A 501 -20.84 -33.74 8.82
N ALA A 502 -19.78 -34.32 9.39
CA ALA A 502 -18.41 -34.02 8.98
C ALA A 502 -18.18 -34.22 7.47
N THR A 503 -18.78 -35.26 6.86
CA THR A 503 -18.65 -35.55 5.42
C THR A 503 -19.17 -34.42 4.54
N ASP A 504 -20.31 -33.85 4.90
CA ASP A 504 -21.00 -32.84 4.11
C ASP A 504 -20.28 -31.49 4.24
N ILE A 505 -19.81 -31.19 5.46
CA ILE A 505 -19.00 -30.00 5.74
C ILE A 505 -17.65 -30.09 5.02
N THR A 506 -16.96 -31.23 5.07
CA THR A 506 -15.73 -31.44 4.31
C THR A 506 -15.97 -31.25 2.81
N ALA A 507 -17.05 -31.78 2.26
CA ALA A 507 -17.38 -31.60 0.84
C ALA A 507 -17.68 -30.14 0.48
N ALA A 508 -18.28 -29.36 1.37
CA ALA A 508 -18.49 -27.93 1.19
C ALA A 508 -17.17 -27.15 1.22
N LEU A 509 -16.34 -27.41 2.23
CA LEU A 509 -15.06 -26.73 2.44
C LEU A 509 -14.06 -27.06 1.31
N GLN A 510 -13.93 -28.31 0.87
CA GLN A 510 -12.94 -28.69 -0.15
C GLN A 510 -13.12 -28.00 -1.51
N LYS A 511 -14.30 -27.41 -1.78
CA LYS A 511 -14.57 -26.61 -2.98
C LYS A 511 -13.86 -25.25 -2.97
N LEU A 512 -13.49 -24.77 -1.78
CA LEU A 512 -12.95 -23.43 -1.57
C LEU A 512 -11.44 -23.40 -1.76
N TYR A 513 -10.96 -22.24 -2.19
CA TYR A 513 -9.54 -21.91 -2.21
C TYR A 513 -9.11 -21.50 -0.79
N ALA A 514 -8.52 -22.44 -0.05
CA ALA A 514 -8.20 -22.28 1.36
C ALA A 514 -7.48 -20.96 1.75
N PRO A 515 -6.47 -20.47 0.98
CA PRO A 515 -5.79 -19.23 1.33
C PRO A 515 -6.66 -17.96 1.26
N ALA A 516 -7.84 -18.02 0.64
CA ALA A 516 -8.76 -16.88 0.59
C ALA A 516 -9.74 -16.85 1.76
N VAL A 517 -9.97 -17.97 2.45
CA VAL A 517 -11.00 -18.06 3.51
C VAL A 517 -10.45 -17.51 4.82
N VAL A 518 -11.16 -16.52 5.36
CA VAL A 518 -10.79 -15.76 6.56
C VAL A 518 -11.83 -15.92 7.66
N GLY A 519 -13.10 -16.07 7.30
CA GLY A 519 -14.20 -16.34 8.22
C GLY A 519 -15.03 -17.54 7.78
N ILE A 520 -15.36 -18.41 8.73
CA ILE A 520 -16.31 -19.51 8.52
C ILE A 520 -17.43 -19.40 9.55
N GLY A 521 -18.68 -19.42 9.06
CA GLY A 521 -19.89 -19.46 9.90
C GLY A 521 -20.63 -20.79 9.73
N PHE A 522 -21.04 -21.43 10.82
CA PHE A 522 -21.93 -22.59 10.82
C PHE A 522 -23.27 -22.21 11.41
N VAL A 523 -24.34 -22.35 10.62
CA VAL A 523 -25.66 -21.82 10.99
C VAL A 523 -26.72 -22.90 10.78
N HIS A 524 -27.64 -23.02 11.75
CA HIS A 524 -28.80 -23.90 11.67
C HIS A 524 -28.49 -25.41 11.52
N CYS A 525 -27.37 -25.87 12.07
CA CYS A 525 -26.95 -27.26 11.99
C CYS A 525 -27.43 -28.06 13.21
N SER A 526 -28.35 -29.01 13.01
CA SER A 526 -28.95 -29.81 14.09
C SER A 526 -28.06 -30.93 14.63
N ALA A 527 -26.98 -31.27 13.94
CA ALA A 527 -25.99 -32.28 14.34
C ALA A 527 -24.60 -31.91 13.77
N LEU A 528 -24.06 -30.77 14.20
CA LEU A 528 -22.80 -30.20 13.72
C LEU A 528 -21.59 -31.01 14.20
N GLU A 529 -20.76 -31.43 13.24
CA GLU A 529 -19.47 -32.07 13.46
C GLU A 529 -18.36 -31.29 12.75
N ILE A 530 -17.39 -30.75 13.49
CA ILE A 530 -16.27 -30.01 12.89
C ILE A 530 -15.22 -30.98 12.36
N PRO A 531 -14.96 -31.01 11.04
CA PRO A 531 -14.02 -31.95 10.45
C PRO A 531 -12.56 -31.46 10.51
N ASP A 532 -11.62 -32.38 10.41
CA ASP A 532 -10.17 -32.10 10.39
C ASP A 532 -9.75 -31.20 9.22
N THR A 533 -10.57 -31.11 8.16
CA THR A 533 -10.39 -30.19 7.04
C THR A 533 -10.27 -28.73 7.48
N ILE A 534 -10.76 -28.37 8.67
CA ILE A 534 -10.60 -27.03 9.24
C ILE A 534 -9.12 -26.63 9.37
N ASN A 535 -8.21 -27.59 9.53
CA ASN A 535 -6.77 -27.35 9.66
C ASN A 535 -6.10 -26.91 8.35
N GLU A 536 -6.76 -27.08 7.19
CA GLU A 536 -6.25 -26.60 5.90
C GLU A 536 -6.33 -25.07 5.77
N TYR A 537 -7.11 -24.41 6.65
CA TYR A 537 -7.41 -22.98 6.61
C TYR A 537 -6.51 -22.17 7.55
N ASN A 538 -5.24 -22.07 7.19
CA ASN A 538 -4.23 -21.35 7.98
C ASN A 538 -4.41 -19.83 8.07
N HIS A 539 -5.27 -19.25 7.22
CA HIS A 539 -5.65 -17.83 7.26
C HIS A 539 -7.00 -17.58 7.96
N LEU A 540 -7.58 -18.62 8.58
CA LEU A 540 -8.84 -18.50 9.32
C LEU A 540 -8.65 -17.61 10.55
N MET A 541 -9.36 -16.49 10.55
CA MET A 541 -9.32 -15.46 11.58
C MET A 541 -10.57 -15.53 12.48
N ARG A 542 -11.71 -15.94 11.94
CA ARG A 542 -12.98 -15.95 12.68
C ARG A 542 -13.78 -17.21 12.43
N LEU A 543 -14.31 -17.78 13.50
CA LEU A 543 -15.19 -18.95 13.46
C LEU A 543 -16.46 -18.67 14.25
N ASP A 544 -17.60 -18.64 13.56
CA ASP A 544 -18.88 -18.32 14.17
C ASP A 544 -19.84 -19.51 14.10
N MET A 545 -20.59 -19.74 15.17
CA MET A 545 -21.63 -20.76 15.24
C MET A 545 -22.91 -20.15 15.75
N TYR A 546 -23.99 -20.27 14.97
CA TYR A 546 -25.30 -19.73 15.34
C TYR A 546 -26.39 -20.80 15.24
N ASN A 547 -27.24 -20.84 16.27
CA ASN A 547 -28.45 -21.67 16.33
C ASN A 547 -28.18 -23.12 15.87
N SER A 548 -27.22 -23.77 16.52
CA SER A 548 -26.68 -25.06 16.09
C SER A 548 -26.43 -25.99 17.27
N THR A 549 -26.32 -27.28 16.97
CA THR A 549 -26.09 -28.37 17.93
C THR A 549 -24.73 -28.98 17.67
N LEU A 550 -23.76 -28.69 18.53
CA LEU A 550 -22.42 -29.23 18.40
C LEU A 550 -22.35 -30.65 18.98
N ILE A 551 -22.30 -31.62 18.07
CA ILE A 551 -22.19 -33.05 18.39
C ILE A 551 -20.73 -33.44 18.62
N ARG A 552 -19.84 -33.02 17.71
CA ARG A 552 -18.43 -33.42 17.76
C ARG A 552 -17.52 -32.31 17.28
N TRP A 553 -16.50 -32.00 18.07
CA TRP A 553 -15.33 -31.24 17.64
C TRP A 553 -14.13 -31.78 18.39
N GLY A 554 -13.47 -32.76 17.77
CA GLY A 554 -12.40 -33.55 18.38
C GLY A 554 -11.04 -32.87 18.32
N ALA A 555 -10.08 -33.43 19.07
CA ALA A 555 -8.71 -32.93 19.13
C ALA A 555 -7.98 -32.91 17.78
N SER A 556 -8.35 -33.76 16.83
CA SER A 556 -7.78 -33.79 15.47
C SER A 556 -8.12 -32.53 14.65
N ALA A 557 -9.22 -31.86 14.98
CA ALA A 557 -9.67 -30.61 14.37
C ALA A 557 -9.47 -29.42 15.33
N ALA A 558 -8.54 -29.53 16.29
CA ALA A 558 -8.34 -28.51 17.30
C ALA A 558 -7.70 -27.24 16.74
N LEU A 559 -8.12 -26.11 17.30
CA LEU A 559 -7.47 -24.84 17.02
C LEU A 559 -6.08 -24.85 17.63
N THR A 560 -5.07 -24.66 16.78
CA THR A 560 -3.66 -24.69 17.18
C THR A 560 -2.92 -23.51 16.58
N ARG A 561 -1.84 -23.07 17.24
CA ARG A 561 -0.94 -22.03 16.72
C ARG A 561 -0.33 -22.41 15.37
N SER A 562 -0.11 -23.71 15.13
CA SER A 562 0.45 -24.22 13.88
C SER A 562 -0.58 -24.24 12.74
N SER A 563 -1.83 -24.64 13.02
CA SER A 563 -2.87 -24.76 11.99
C SER A 563 -3.65 -23.45 11.77
N HIS A 564 -3.80 -22.62 12.79
CA HIS A 564 -4.61 -21.39 12.77
C HIS A 564 -3.86 -20.20 13.42
N PRO A 565 -2.70 -19.80 12.88
CA PRO A 565 -1.82 -18.80 13.50
C PRO A 565 -2.45 -17.40 13.63
N VAL A 566 -3.46 -17.08 12.81
CA VAL A 566 -4.12 -15.76 12.76
C VAL A 566 -5.54 -15.77 13.32
N MET A 567 -5.93 -16.83 14.02
CA MET A 567 -7.25 -16.93 14.66
C MET A 567 -7.42 -15.82 15.69
N ALA A 568 -8.40 -14.94 15.48
CA ALA A 568 -8.65 -13.77 16.31
C ALA A 568 -9.95 -13.90 17.12
N ALA A 569 -10.97 -14.60 16.61
CA ALA A 569 -12.26 -14.70 17.29
C ALA A 569 -12.97 -16.04 17.07
N VAL A 570 -13.59 -16.57 18.13
CA VAL A 570 -14.53 -17.70 18.05
C VAL A 570 -15.82 -17.33 18.77
N SER A 571 -16.96 -17.48 18.11
CA SER A 571 -18.27 -17.16 18.70
C SER A 571 -19.28 -18.31 18.62
N PHE A 572 -20.09 -18.43 19.66
CA PHE A 572 -21.17 -19.39 19.81
C PHE A 572 -22.40 -18.66 20.32
N ALA A 573 -23.42 -18.55 19.48
CA ALA A 573 -24.70 -17.96 19.85
C ALA A 573 -25.82 -18.98 19.66
N ARG A 574 -26.59 -19.26 20.71
CA ARG A 574 -27.68 -20.26 20.66
C ARG A 574 -27.15 -21.65 20.27
N VAL A 575 -25.99 -22.02 20.81
CA VAL A 575 -25.34 -23.32 20.54
C VAL A 575 -25.55 -24.28 21.70
N GLN A 576 -25.97 -25.51 21.38
CA GLN A 576 -26.02 -26.60 22.35
C GLN A 576 -24.82 -27.54 22.21
N PHE A 577 -24.07 -27.72 23.30
CA PHE A 577 -22.96 -28.64 23.43
C PHE A 577 -23.46 -30.00 23.95
N SER A 578 -23.07 -31.10 23.31
CA SER A 578 -23.57 -32.44 23.67
C SER A 578 -23.34 -32.83 25.14
N ASN A 579 -22.21 -32.40 25.73
CA ASN A 579 -21.85 -32.74 27.11
C ASN A 579 -21.95 -31.54 28.07
N ALA A 580 -22.55 -30.41 27.66
CA ALA A 580 -22.55 -29.17 28.44
C ALA A 580 -21.14 -28.67 28.85
N THR A 581 -20.10 -29.10 28.12
CA THR A 581 -18.70 -28.72 28.30
C THR A 581 -18.14 -28.18 26.98
N LEU A 582 -17.04 -27.43 27.07
CA LEU A 582 -16.28 -27.03 25.90
C LEU A 582 -15.77 -28.27 25.13
N PRO A 583 -15.76 -28.23 23.78
CA PRO A 583 -15.25 -29.32 22.97
C PRO A 583 -13.73 -29.42 22.98
N ASP A 584 -13.18 -30.61 22.77
CA ASP A 584 -11.73 -30.87 22.71
C ASP A 584 -10.99 -29.96 21.71
N GLY A 585 -11.67 -29.61 20.60
CA GLY A 585 -11.11 -28.70 19.61
C GLY A 585 -10.79 -27.29 20.12
N MET A 586 -11.34 -26.89 21.27
CA MET A 586 -11.06 -25.62 21.94
C MET A 586 -10.05 -25.75 23.11
N LEU A 587 -9.52 -26.95 23.34
CA LEU A 587 -8.76 -27.29 24.55
C LEU A 587 -7.33 -27.78 24.25
N SER A 588 -6.79 -27.40 23.09
CA SER A 588 -5.40 -27.70 22.73
C SER A 588 -4.41 -26.99 23.66
N ASP A 589 -3.30 -27.65 23.96
CA ASP A 589 -2.18 -27.06 24.70
C ASP A 589 -1.40 -26.02 23.86
N GLU A 590 -1.53 -26.07 22.53
CA GLU A 590 -0.93 -25.13 21.60
C GLU A 590 -1.97 -24.16 21.02
N PHE A 591 -2.86 -23.61 21.84
CA PHE A 591 -3.94 -22.74 21.36
C PHE A 591 -3.40 -21.47 20.63
N PRO A 592 -4.14 -20.88 19.68
CA PRO A 592 -3.64 -19.74 18.89
C PRO A 592 -3.34 -18.50 19.74
N ASP A 593 -2.11 -17.97 19.63
CA ASP A 593 -1.67 -16.78 20.40
C ASP A 593 -2.36 -15.48 19.97
N ALA A 594 -2.83 -15.43 18.72
CA ALA A 594 -3.46 -14.24 18.14
C ALA A 594 -4.93 -14.07 18.58
N LEU A 595 -5.47 -15.01 19.37
CA LEU A 595 -6.87 -15.00 19.76
C LEU A 595 -7.16 -13.83 20.70
N MET A 596 -8.17 -13.04 20.35
CA MET A 596 -8.56 -11.85 21.10
C MET A 596 -9.95 -11.96 21.72
N SER A 597 -10.83 -12.77 21.13
CA SER A 597 -12.22 -12.88 21.56
C SER A 597 -12.72 -14.32 21.58
N ILE A 598 -13.32 -14.72 22.70
CA ILE A 598 -14.18 -15.90 22.77
C ILE A 598 -15.53 -15.45 23.32
N GLU A 599 -16.59 -15.72 22.57
CA GLU A 599 -17.93 -15.25 22.90
C GLU A 599 -18.93 -16.41 22.88
N LEU A 600 -19.45 -16.78 24.04
CA LEU A 600 -20.48 -17.79 24.21
C LEU A 600 -21.72 -17.12 24.78
N SER A 601 -22.82 -17.12 24.02
CA SER A 601 -24.08 -16.51 24.44
C SER A 601 -25.25 -17.46 24.20
N THR A 602 -26.10 -17.61 25.22
CA THR A 602 -27.25 -18.52 25.19
C THR A 602 -26.83 -19.94 24.85
N THR A 603 -26.02 -20.55 25.71
CA THR A 603 -25.53 -21.93 25.54
C THR A 603 -25.98 -22.80 26.70
N ASN A 604 -25.78 -24.13 26.60
CA ASN A 604 -26.01 -25.05 27.72
C ASN A 604 -24.74 -25.33 28.55
N LEU A 605 -23.70 -24.50 28.43
CA LEU A 605 -22.42 -24.71 29.11
C LEU A 605 -22.58 -24.62 30.63
N ALA A 606 -22.22 -25.70 31.34
CA ALA A 606 -22.41 -25.82 32.78
C ALA A 606 -21.13 -25.59 33.60
N SER A 607 -19.96 -25.75 32.99
CA SER A 607 -18.66 -25.56 33.66
C SER A 607 -17.54 -25.27 32.66
N LEU A 608 -16.43 -24.71 33.16
CA LEU A 608 -15.18 -24.54 32.42
C LEU A 608 -14.08 -25.45 32.99
N PRO A 609 -13.17 -25.99 32.17
CA PRO A 609 -12.04 -26.80 32.64
C PRO A 609 -11.13 -26.03 33.62
N SER A 610 -10.59 -26.71 34.63
CA SER A 610 -9.78 -26.07 35.68
C SER A 610 -8.41 -25.57 35.21
N ASP A 611 -7.92 -26.06 34.09
CA ASP A 611 -6.60 -25.77 33.50
C ASP A 611 -6.68 -24.78 32.33
N LEU A 612 -7.83 -24.13 32.10
CA LEU A 612 -8.07 -23.28 30.93
C LEU A 612 -7.08 -22.11 30.83
N HIS A 613 -6.71 -21.53 31.97
CA HIS A 613 -5.70 -20.47 32.09
C HIS A 613 -4.30 -20.86 31.59
N LYS A 614 -4.01 -22.16 31.46
CA LYS A 614 -2.73 -22.66 30.90
C LYS A 614 -2.77 -22.81 29.38
N LYS A 615 -3.97 -22.87 28.81
CA LYS A 615 -4.22 -23.20 27.40
C LYS A 615 -4.59 -21.97 26.60
N TRP A 616 -5.53 -21.18 27.08
CA TRP A 616 -5.98 -19.98 26.39
C TRP A 616 -4.98 -18.83 26.61
N PRO A 617 -4.68 -18.05 25.55
CA PRO A 617 -3.80 -16.89 25.68
C PRO A 617 -4.50 -15.77 26.47
N ARG A 618 -3.76 -14.70 26.72
CA ARG A 618 -4.36 -13.43 27.10
C ARG A 618 -5.32 -12.96 25.99
N MET A 619 -6.52 -12.53 26.37
CA MET A 619 -7.56 -12.09 25.43
C MET A 619 -8.12 -10.71 25.79
N THR A 620 -8.67 -10.04 24.80
CA THR A 620 -9.41 -8.78 25.02
C THR A 620 -10.81 -9.08 25.57
N LYS A 621 -11.49 -10.11 25.08
CA LYS A 621 -12.88 -10.41 25.42
C LYS A 621 -13.09 -11.89 25.72
N LEU A 622 -13.77 -12.15 26.83
CA LEU A 622 -14.36 -13.45 27.14
C LEU A 622 -15.79 -13.24 27.62
N TYR A 623 -16.76 -13.65 26.82
CA TYR A 623 -18.17 -13.63 27.20
C TYR A 623 -18.66 -15.06 27.35
N VAL A 624 -19.27 -15.37 28.50
CA VAL A 624 -19.97 -16.63 28.77
C VAL A 624 -21.32 -16.26 29.37
N GLU A 625 -22.22 -15.78 28.51
CA GLU A 625 -23.48 -15.16 28.89
C GLU A 625 -24.67 -16.11 28.66
N HIS A 626 -25.71 -15.94 29.48
CA HIS A 626 -26.95 -16.73 29.40
C HIS A 626 -26.70 -18.23 29.25
N SER A 627 -25.69 -18.72 29.98
CA SER A 627 -25.29 -20.13 30.00
C SER A 627 -25.83 -20.81 31.26
N GLN A 628 -25.25 -21.91 31.70
CA GLN A 628 -25.72 -22.70 32.84
C GLN A 628 -24.69 -22.80 33.96
N LEU A 629 -23.80 -21.80 34.09
CA LEU A 629 -22.79 -21.78 35.15
C LEU A 629 -23.48 -21.55 36.50
N THR A 630 -23.33 -22.49 37.42
CA THR A 630 -23.89 -22.41 38.78
C THR A 630 -22.92 -21.85 39.81
N ALA A 631 -21.63 -21.84 39.48
CA ALA A 631 -20.56 -21.30 40.31
C ALA A 631 -19.56 -20.54 39.42
N TYR A 632 -18.88 -19.54 40.01
CA TYR A 632 -17.82 -18.82 39.32
C TYR A 632 -16.65 -19.76 39.01
N PRO A 633 -16.23 -19.91 37.74
CA PRO A 633 -15.13 -20.80 37.38
C PRO A 633 -13.77 -20.26 37.88
N THR A 634 -13.12 -20.99 38.78
CA THR A 634 -11.87 -20.55 39.42
C THR A 634 -10.72 -20.34 38.43
N THR A 635 -10.69 -21.07 37.31
CA THR A 635 -9.70 -20.84 36.24
C THR A 635 -9.73 -19.43 35.66
N LEU A 636 -10.85 -18.71 35.75
CA LEU A 636 -10.96 -17.34 35.24
C LEU A 636 -10.26 -16.32 36.15
N MET A 637 -9.88 -16.71 37.36
CA MET A 637 -9.05 -15.86 38.24
C MET A 637 -7.61 -15.78 37.74
N ASP A 638 -7.12 -16.83 37.09
CA ASP A 638 -5.75 -16.91 36.55
C ASP A 638 -5.68 -16.54 35.05
N LEU A 639 -6.83 -16.37 34.39
CA LEU A 639 -6.89 -16.01 32.97
C LEU A 639 -6.91 -14.49 32.79
N ASP A 640 -5.90 -13.97 32.08
CA ASP A 640 -5.76 -12.55 31.74
C ASP A 640 -6.75 -12.17 30.63
N VAL A 641 -7.83 -11.50 31.02
CA VAL A 641 -8.87 -11.01 30.10
C VAL A 641 -9.29 -9.60 30.47
N GLU A 642 -9.22 -8.69 29.50
CA GLU A 642 -9.56 -7.27 29.69
C GLU A 642 -11.07 -7.05 29.94
N LYS A 643 -11.93 -7.72 29.15
CA LYS A 643 -13.39 -7.64 29.24
C LYS A 643 -13.97 -9.02 29.51
N LEU A 644 -14.51 -9.23 30.71
CA LEU A 644 -15.12 -10.49 31.13
C LEU A 644 -16.61 -10.30 31.40
N SER A 645 -17.45 -11.14 30.80
CA SER A 645 -18.87 -11.19 31.11
C SER A 645 -19.33 -12.60 31.42
N LEU A 646 -20.01 -12.75 32.55
CA LEU A 646 -20.72 -13.95 32.97
C LEU A 646 -22.21 -13.65 33.22
N SER A 647 -22.75 -12.62 32.55
CA SER A 647 -24.14 -12.19 32.76
C SER A 647 -25.16 -13.27 32.45
N GLY A 648 -26.26 -13.30 33.19
CA GLY A 648 -27.39 -14.22 32.93
C GLY A 648 -27.09 -15.69 33.24
N ASN A 649 -26.13 -15.99 34.12
CA ASN A 649 -25.87 -17.34 34.62
C ASN A 649 -26.59 -17.56 35.97
N GLN A 650 -26.24 -18.65 36.68
CA GLN A 650 -26.82 -19.03 37.95
C GLN A 650 -25.81 -18.94 39.11
N ILE A 651 -24.87 -17.99 39.03
CA ILE A 651 -23.81 -17.82 40.02
C ILE A 651 -24.38 -17.16 41.28
N THR A 652 -24.32 -17.86 42.41
CA THR A 652 -24.87 -17.36 43.69
C THR A 652 -23.85 -16.60 44.55
N ALA A 653 -22.57 -16.88 44.38
CA ALA A 653 -21.47 -16.26 45.12
C ALA A 653 -20.17 -16.30 44.30
N LEU A 654 -19.29 -15.32 44.54
CA LEU A 654 -17.89 -15.39 44.12
C LEU A 654 -17.09 -16.24 45.15
N PRO A 655 -16.03 -16.95 44.75
CA PRO A 655 -15.24 -17.74 45.68
C PRO A 655 -14.56 -16.85 46.73
N SER A 656 -14.28 -17.39 47.92
CA SER A 656 -13.59 -16.64 48.98
C SER A 656 -12.16 -16.21 48.60
N THR A 657 -11.56 -16.89 47.62
CA THR A 657 -10.27 -16.57 47.02
C THR A 657 -10.39 -15.65 45.80
N TRP A 658 -11.59 -15.16 45.47
CA TRP A 658 -11.79 -14.23 44.37
C TRP A 658 -11.04 -12.93 44.64
N GLY A 659 -10.25 -12.46 43.66
CA GLY A 659 -9.38 -11.32 43.87
C GLY A 659 -8.25 -11.60 44.84
N SER A 660 -7.84 -12.84 45.12
CA SER A 660 -6.64 -13.14 45.94
C SER A 660 -5.30 -12.84 45.24
N ARG A 661 -5.34 -12.30 44.02
CA ARG A 661 -4.22 -11.91 43.17
C ARG A 661 -4.60 -10.65 42.40
N ASP A 662 -3.62 -10.04 41.76
CA ASP A 662 -3.80 -8.88 40.87
C ASP A 662 -4.80 -9.23 39.77
N ILE A 663 -5.85 -8.42 39.65
CA ILE A 663 -6.86 -8.51 38.60
C ILE A 663 -6.96 -7.12 37.99
N ASP A 664 -6.55 -6.98 36.73
CA ASP A 664 -6.75 -5.76 35.95
C ASP A 664 -7.78 -6.03 34.85
N ARG A 665 -9.00 -5.50 35.02
CA ARG A 665 -10.09 -5.65 34.05
C ARG A 665 -10.64 -4.29 33.68
N PHE A 666 -10.81 -4.05 32.39
CA PHE A 666 -11.54 -2.89 31.94
C PHE A 666 -13.04 -3.06 32.22
N GLU A 667 -13.61 -4.22 31.93
CA GLU A 667 -15.03 -4.51 32.13
C GLU A 667 -15.22 -5.87 32.81
N LEU A 668 -16.02 -5.90 33.88
CA LEU A 668 -16.53 -7.12 34.49
C LEU A 668 -18.05 -7.06 34.57
N ALA A 669 -18.73 -8.02 33.96
CA ALA A 669 -20.19 -8.13 34.03
C ALA A 669 -20.60 -9.44 34.71
N LEU A 670 -21.36 -9.30 35.80
CA LEU A 670 -21.95 -10.39 36.59
C LEU A 670 -23.47 -10.20 36.73
N ALA A 671 -24.06 -9.34 35.91
CA ALA A 671 -25.46 -9.00 35.94
C ALA A 671 -26.36 -10.22 35.75
N GLN A 672 -27.61 -10.14 36.20
CA GLN A 672 -28.62 -11.19 36.04
C GLN A 672 -28.16 -12.56 36.58
N ASN A 673 -27.32 -12.55 37.60
CA ASN A 673 -26.98 -13.72 38.39
C ASN A 673 -27.66 -13.62 39.76
N PRO A 674 -28.04 -14.74 40.40
CA PRO A 674 -28.60 -14.73 41.75
C PRO A 674 -27.54 -14.46 42.84
N LEU A 675 -26.60 -13.55 42.59
CA LEU A 675 -25.47 -13.21 43.44
C LEU A 675 -25.94 -12.51 44.71
N MET A 676 -25.66 -13.10 45.88
CA MET A 676 -26.15 -12.60 47.18
C MET A 676 -25.13 -11.77 47.96
N ALA A 677 -23.84 -12.04 47.77
CA ALA A 677 -22.76 -11.35 48.47
C ALA A 677 -21.50 -11.28 47.62
N LEU A 678 -20.69 -10.26 47.90
CA LEU A 678 -19.34 -10.06 47.38
C LEU A 678 -18.31 -10.53 48.43
N PRO A 679 -17.09 -10.88 48.02
CA PRO A 679 -16.03 -11.24 48.97
C PRO A 679 -15.64 -10.02 49.81
N ASP A 680 -15.26 -10.25 51.07
CA ASP A 680 -14.96 -9.18 52.02
C ASP A 680 -13.79 -8.29 51.57
N ASN A 681 -12.78 -8.88 50.93
CA ASN A 681 -11.57 -8.20 50.49
C ASN A 681 -11.09 -8.76 49.13
N VAL A 682 -10.29 -7.95 48.44
CA VAL A 682 -9.53 -8.31 47.23
C VAL A 682 -8.07 -7.87 47.39
N HIS A 683 -7.22 -8.29 46.47
CA HIS A 683 -5.82 -7.89 46.38
C HIS A 683 -5.74 -6.39 46.11
N GLU A 684 -4.75 -5.72 46.70
CA GLU A 684 -4.58 -4.26 46.64
C GLU A 684 -4.51 -3.75 45.19
N ASP A 685 -3.85 -4.51 44.32
CA ASP A 685 -3.67 -4.19 42.89
C ASP A 685 -4.87 -4.61 42.01
N THR A 686 -6.02 -4.95 42.59
CA THR A 686 -7.25 -5.16 41.82
C THR A 686 -7.74 -3.84 41.24
N SER A 687 -7.99 -3.78 39.94
CA SER A 687 -8.50 -2.62 39.23
C SER A 687 -9.60 -3.04 38.27
N ILE A 688 -10.81 -2.49 38.46
CA ILE A 688 -11.96 -2.72 37.58
C ILE A 688 -12.51 -1.37 37.14
N ALA A 689 -12.48 -1.03 35.85
CA ALA A 689 -13.02 0.26 35.41
C ALA A 689 -14.56 0.29 35.43
N TYR A 690 -15.20 -0.77 34.92
CA TYR A 690 -16.66 -0.90 34.89
C TYR A 690 -17.12 -2.25 35.42
N LEU A 691 -18.04 -2.23 36.39
CA LEU A 691 -18.63 -3.39 37.03
C LEU A 691 -20.15 -3.40 36.83
N PHE A 692 -20.67 -4.39 36.11
CA PHE A 692 -22.12 -4.55 35.87
C PHE A 692 -22.69 -5.62 36.80
N MET A 693 -23.61 -5.22 37.67
CA MET A 693 -24.22 -6.03 38.74
C MET A 693 -25.74 -5.89 38.75
N HIS A 694 -26.34 -5.36 37.70
CA HIS A 694 -27.79 -5.17 37.62
C HIS A 694 -28.53 -6.50 37.71
N GLU A 695 -29.74 -6.46 38.26
CA GLU A 695 -30.59 -7.64 38.45
C GLU A 695 -29.92 -8.78 39.25
N THR A 696 -29.06 -8.43 40.21
CA THR A 696 -28.50 -9.37 41.20
C THR A 696 -29.27 -9.31 42.52
N LYS A 697 -28.96 -10.22 43.46
CA LYS A 697 -29.58 -10.28 44.79
C LYS A 697 -28.75 -9.56 45.87
N LEU A 698 -27.89 -8.64 45.47
CA LEU A 698 -27.02 -7.89 46.38
C LEU A 698 -27.81 -6.88 47.22
N SER A 699 -27.65 -6.98 48.54
CA SER A 699 -28.25 -6.03 49.51
C SER A 699 -27.27 -4.99 50.03
N SER A 700 -25.96 -5.19 49.82
CA SER A 700 -24.89 -4.31 50.28
C SER A 700 -23.63 -4.50 49.44
N PHE A 701 -22.78 -3.47 49.38
CA PHE A 701 -21.45 -3.53 48.78
C PHE A 701 -20.35 -3.54 49.86
N THR A 702 -19.25 -4.25 49.59
CA THR A 702 -18.06 -4.30 50.44
C THR A 702 -17.16 -3.09 50.21
N SER A 703 -16.23 -2.80 51.12
CA SER A 703 -15.39 -1.60 51.07
C SER A 703 -14.53 -1.51 49.81
N TRP A 704 -14.04 -2.65 49.30
CA TRP A 704 -13.15 -2.67 48.14
C TRP A 704 -13.81 -2.17 46.86
N ILE A 705 -15.15 -2.19 46.78
CA ILE A 705 -15.89 -1.63 45.65
C ILE A 705 -15.60 -0.12 45.51
N THR A 706 -15.43 0.57 46.63
CA THR A 706 -15.13 2.01 46.61
C THR A 706 -13.66 2.33 46.33
N THR A 707 -12.74 1.38 46.54
CA THR A 707 -11.29 1.60 46.38
C THR A 707 -10.74 1.05 45.06
N ASN A 708 -11.30 -0.05 44.55
CA ASN A 708 -10.74 -0.82 43.44
C ASN A 708 -11.63 -0.79 42.18
N VAL A 709 -12.84 -0.22 42.25
CA VAL A 709 -13.78 -0.16 41.12
C VAL A 709 -14.06 1.29 40.73
N GLY A 710 -13.96 1.60 39.43
CA GLY A 710 -14.24 2.93 38.89
C GLY A 710 -15.74 3.25 38.90
N HIS A 711 -16.54 2.43 38.25
CA HIS A 711 -18.00 2.59 38.18
C HIS A 711 -18.73 1.25 38.33
N VAL A 712 -19.83 1.26 39.09
CA VAL A 712 -20.70 0.11 39.33
C VAL A 712 -22.11 0.42 38.86
N TYR A 713 -22.70 -0.46 38.07
CA TYR A 713 -24.11 -0.40 37.68
C TYR A 713 -24.88 -1.49 38.42
N ALA A 714 -25.79 -1.09 39.30
CA ALA A 714 -26.47 -1.98 40.25
C ALA A 714 -27.99 -1.83 40.22
N GLU A 715 -28.56 -1.38 39.11
CA GLU A 715 -30.02 -1.23 38.98
C GLU A 715 -30.73 -2.56 39.24
N GLN A 716 -31.95 -2.47 39.79
CA GLN A 716 -32.78 -3.63 40.12
C GLN A 716 -32.11 -4.62 41.09
N THR A 717 -31.27 -4.12 42.00
CA THR A 717 -30.74 -4.88 43.14
C THR A 717 -31.47 -4.49 44.44
N PRO A 718 -31.57 -5.39 45.43
CA PRO A 718 -32.09 -5.05 46.75
C PRO A 718 -31.41 -3.83 47.40
N PHE A 719 -30.10 -3.63 47.14
CA PHE A 719 -29.37 -2.44 47.57
C PHE A 719 -30.01 -1.15 47.02
N CYS A 720 -30.25 -1.09 45.70
CA CYS A 720 -30.84 0.08 45.06
C CYS A 720 -32.33 0.27 45.37
N GLU A 721 -33.07 -0.82 45.58
CA GLU A 721 -34.47 -0.77 45.99
C GLU A 721 -34.66 -0.22 47.41
N ALA A 722 -33.69 -0.47 48.31
CA ALA A 722 -33.69 0.05 49.67
C ALA A 722 -33.39 1.57 49.76
N GLN A 723 -32.88 2.19 48.69
CA GLN A 723 -32.54 3.62 48.66
C GLN A 723 -33.80 4.49 48.57
N THR A 724 -33.84 5.58 49.37
CA THR A 724 -34.93 6.55 49.31
C THR A 724 -35.01 7.23 47.93
N PRO A 725 -36.17 7.76 47.51
CA PRO A 725 -36.29 8.48 46.24
C PRO A 725 -35.30 9.65 46.10
N VAL A 726 -34.93 10.32 47.20
CA VAL A 726 -33.94 11.41 47.22
C VAL A 726 -32.52 10.88 47.04
N GLN A 727 -32.17 9.74 47.65
CA GLN A 727 -30.90 9.05 47.42
C GLN A 727 -30.80 8.54 45.98
N ARG A 728 -31.87 7.93 45.45
CA ARG A 728 -31.95 7.52 44.04
C ARG A 728 -31.81 8.69 43.07
N LEU A 729 -32.34 9.88 43.39
CA LEU A 729 -32.18 11.10 42.59
C LEU A 729 -30.75 11.68 42.65
N ALA A 730 -30.04 11.54 43.78
CA ALA A 730 -28.62 11.89 43.88
C ALA A 730 -27.70 10.85 43.21
N GLU A 731 -28.11 9.58 43.19
CA GLU A 731 -27.45 8.45 42.52
C GLU A 731 -27.87 8.30 41.04
N HIS A 732 -28.82 9.11 40.57
CA HIS A 732 -29.20 9.26 39.16
C HIS A 732 -28.19 10.08 38.36
N HIS A 733 -27.20 10.68 39.02
CA HIS A 733 -26.08 11.29 38.33
C HIS A 733 -25.18 10.18 37.78
N ALA A 734 -24.97 10.18 36.46
CA ALA A 734 -24.11 9.22 35.73
C ALA A 734 -22.66 9.16 36.25
N ASP A 735 -22.29 10.05 37.18
CA ASP A 735 -20.96 10.18 37.77
C ASP A 735 -20.86 9.54 39.18
N ALA A 736 -21.95 8.97 39.73
CA ALA A 736 -21.88 8.21 40.98
C ALA A 736 -21.04 6.94 40.80
N GLN A 737 -20.17 6.63 41.76
CA GLN A 737 -19.36 5.40 41.72
C GLN A 737 -20.23 4.14 41.73
N ILE A 738 -21.35 4.17 42.46
CA ILE A 738 -22.38 3.13 42.43
C ILE A 738 -23.67 3.76 41.91
N ALA A 739 -24.04 3.41 40.68
CA ALA A 739 -25.20 3.93 39.99
C ALA A 739 -26.36 2.93 40.07
N CYS A 740 -27.51 3.41 40.56
CA CYS A 740 -28.77 2.66 40.63
C CYS A 740 -29.64 2.82 39.37
N ALA A 741 -29.14 3.52 38.36
CA ALA A 741 -29.73 3.64 37.04
C ALA A 741 -28.61 3.75 35.99
N MET A 742 -28.76 3.08 34.86
CA MET A 742 -27.83 3.22 33.74
C MET A 742 -28.00 4.56 33.01
N SER A 743 -26.89 5.19 32.62
CA SER A 743 -26.94 6.33 31.70
C SER A 743 -27.30 5.85 30.28
N GLU A 744 -27.89 6.73 29.45
CA GLU A 744 -28.17 6.40 28.04
C GLU A 744 -26.93 5.90 27.28
N ARG A 745 -25.75 6.41 27.62
CA ARG A 745 -24.48 6.02 27.00
C ARG A 745 -24.07 4.59 27.33
N VAL A 746 -24.33 4.16 28.57
CA VAL A 746 -23.99 2.83 29.06
C VAL A 746 -25.08 1.83 28.69
N ALA A 747 -26.34 2.26 28.66
CA ALA A 747 -27.45 1.48 28.12
C ALA A 747 -27.22 1.13 26.64
N ALA A 748 -26.47 1.94 25.88
CA ALA A 748 -26.06 1.61 24.53
C ALA A 748 -24.92 0.57 24.44
N MET A 749 -24.20 0.30 25.54
CA MET A 749 -23.14 -0.70 25.62
C MET A 749 -23.65 -2.09 26.03
N VAL A 750 -24.80 -2.15 26.70
CA VAL A 750 -25.43 -3.39 27.16
C VAL A 750 -26.57 -3.76 26.20
N ASP A 751 -26.68 -5.03 25.83
CA ASP A 751 -27.77 -5.51 24.97
C ASP A 751 -29.11 -5.45 25.72
N VAL A 752 -30.21 -5.48 24.96
CA VAL A 752 -31.58 -5.52 25.51
C VAL A 752 -31.80 -6.73 26.43
N GLY A 753 -30.99 -7.78 26.27
CA GLY A 753 -30.99 -8.97 27.14
C GLY A 753 -30.23 -8.82 28.47
N GLY A 754 -29.50 -7.72 28.70
CA GLY A 754 -28.72 -7.48 29.93
C GLY A 754 -27.26 -7.97 29.90
N GLY A 755 -26.82 -8.58 28.79
CA GLY A 755 -25.43 -8.97 28.53
C GLY A 755 -24.64 -7.95 27.71
N LEU A 756 -23.32 -8.15 27.60
CA LEU A 756 -22.42 -7.40 26.71
C LEU A 756 -22.37 -8.01 25.30
N TYR A 757 -22.74 -9.28 25.12
CA TYR A 757 -22.92 -9.86 23.80
C TYR A 757 -24.22 -9.34 23.18
N PRO A 758 -24.20 -8.75 21.97
CA PRO A 758 -25.38 -8.10 21.39
C PRO A 758 -26.30 -9.14 20.72
N LEU A 759 -26.85 -10.07 21.51
CA LEU A 759 -27.66 -11.18 21.02
C LEU A 759 -28.88 -10.72 20.22
N ALA A 760 -29.60 -9.69 20.69
CA ALA A 760 -30.78 -9.19 20.00
C ALA A 760 -30.43 -8.58 18.62
N LEU A 761 -29.24 -7.99 18.50
CA LEU A 761 -28.72 -7.54 17.20
C LEU A 761 -28.40 -8.73 16.30
N ILE A 762 -27.69 -9.74 16.80
CA ILE A 762 -27.34 -10.96 16.04
C ILE A 762 -28.60 -11.67 15.55
N ASP A 763 -29.60 -11.85 16.40
CA ASP A 763 -30.88 -12.45 16.03
C ASP A 763 -31.56 -11.65 14.90
N ARG A 764 -31.53 -10.32 14.96
CA ARG A 764 -32.07 -9.47 13.89
C ARG A 764 -31.31 -9.62 12.58
N ILE A 765 -29.97 -9.68 12.62
CA ILE A 765 -29.13 -9.89 11.44
C ILE A 765 -29.49 -11.23 10.80
N GLN A 766 -29.53 -12.30 11.60
CA GLN A 766 -29.87 -13.65 11.13
C GLN A 766 -31.28 -13.72 10.52
N LEU A 767 -32.27 -13.09 11.15
CA LEU A 767 -33.63 -13.00 10.59
C LEU A 767 -33.69 -12.26 9.24
N GLN A 768 -32.90 -11.19 9.08
CA GLN A 768 -32.84 -10.45 7.82
C GLN A 768 -32.19 -11.28 6.70
N GLU A 769 -31.18 -12.07 7.06
CA GLU A 769 -30.47 -12.94 6.11
C GLU A 769 -31.34 -14.13 5.70
N ASP A 770 -32.03 -14.76 6.64
CA ASP A 770 -33.05 -15.79 6.40
C ASP A 770 -34.14 -15.29 5.44
N ALA A 771 -34.52 -14.02 5.55
CA ALA A 771 -35.50 -13.41 4.66
C ALA A 771 -34.94 -13.21 3.25
N ARG A 772 -33.66 -12.82 3.12
CA ARG A 772 -32.99 -12.65 1.81
C ARG A 772 -32.78 -13.96 1.08
N GLU A 773 -32.47 -15.04 1.78
CA GLU A 773 -32.27 -16.36 1.15
C GLU A 773 -33.58 -16.99 0.64
N LYS A 774 -34.73 -16.55 1.15
CA LYS A 774 -36.06 -17.00 0.71
C LYS A 774 -36.60 -16.25 -0.51
N THR A 775 -36.02 -15.09 -0.86
CA THR A 775 -36.42 -14.24 -1.99
C THR A 775 -35.46 -14.37 -3.16
#